data_AF-A0A2E3DII3-F1
#
_entry.id   AF-A0A2E3DII3-F1
#
_cell.length_a   1.000
_cell.length_b   1.000
_cell.length_c   1.000
_cell.angle_alpha   90.00
_cell.angle_beta   90.00
_cell.angle_gamma   90.00
#
_symmetry.space_group_name_H-M   'P 1'
#
loop_
_entity.id
_entity.type
_entity.pdbx_description
1 polymer ?
#
loop_
_entity_poly.entity_id
_entity_poly.type
_entity_poly.pdbx_seq_one_letter_code
_entity_poly.pdbx_strand_id
1 'polypeptide(L)'
;MRLPALLISLALLLDSPEPPMNLQAKEPDFDDISGWIQRQLDYNGDPGLSVAVVKDGEIIFAHGFGWANKEKRRKANEHTAYSIASISKPITATGIQLLAQAGKIDVDQPANEYLGQAKITNPFGEDNQISIRQLLNHTSGLGLHYQFYYQTDQYPVPNRDTTIRHYGIATRPPGDSYYYCNLGYGILDHIIARKSGKSYPDFIQTALFDSLEMEHSFVGLPDGKQKNVAVRYDRQGNPIPLYEFDHDGGSAVYASAYDLARFALLHLEDRFEGVLKPEYIQQMKEPTGEISPRSGYGMGWRMDQGDYEIVSHTGGMPGVATRLSLVPEENLAVICLSNKESSLPHQTVKKILSEMLENYPYDHPNLLLPAQRKNAPGFKVSDELAGTWSGIIQTYEGPRQLQLWLGKDGSCRARLEGQLVTVITNPNFSGNTLTGIFSGDLQTSDTTRVKHLLRLRLQLNAEELVGATEAVTNMNVQWVQGKRITPRAYYGLSHYTKLKRISTIGSQHTLLNETDLIGWEVVKDYDFKNHGSVEVEEGVLKLGKGSPASGVRVKREFPKMNYEVEFEARRVEGSDFFCGLTFPINDSYCTLIIGGWGGGVVGLSNIDTMAAIENETTRYLEVKDKQWYQVALTVSEEQIQVWIDNLEYANVKTKKHKFDIWWEQEPARPFGFVCWNTSAEFRNIRLKPVAPQLIEK
;
A
#
# COMPACT_ATOMS: atom_id res chain seq x y z
N MET A 1 97.53 -12.66 30.49
CA MET A 1 97.20 -12.62 29.04
C MET A 1 95.69 -12.75 28.91
N ARG A 2 95.07 -11.91 28.08
CA ARG A 2 93.65 -11.51 28.12
C ARG A 2 92.68 -12.51 27.46
N LEU A 3 91.41 -12.39 27.91
CA LEU A 3 90.10 -12.81 27.35
C LEU A 3 89.64 -14.27 27.55
N PRO A 4 88.56 -14.50 28.32
CA PRO A 4 87.78 -15.73 28.29
C PRO A 4 86.57 -15.62 27.34
N ALA A 5 86.23 -16.78 26.77
CA ALA A 5 85.19 -16.99 25.77
C ALA A 5 83.76 -16.87 26.33
N LEU A 6 82.89 -16.32 25.48
CA LEU A 6 81.45 -16.16 25.68
C LEU A 6 80.75 -17.53 25.60
N LEU A 7 80.00 -17.89 26.64
CA LEU A 7 79.01 -18.97 26.63
C LEU A 7 77.62 -18.32 26.67
N ILE A 8 76.85 -18.51 25.60
CA ILE A 8 75.46 -18.05 25.47
C ILE A 8 74.58 -19.03 26.23
N SER A 9 73.94 -18.56 27.32
CA SER A 9 72.88 -19.27 28.02
C SER A 9 71.53 -18.75 27.55
N LEU A 10 70.75 -19.62 26.91
CA LEU A 10 69.38 -19.38 26.47
C LEU A 10 68.46 -19.46 27.69
N ALA A 11 67.91 -18.33 28.14
CA ALA A 11 66.89 -18.28 29.19
C ALA A 11 65.49 -18.28 28.56
N LEU A 12 64.71 -19.32 28.85
CA LEU A 12 63.28 -19.40 28.56
C LEU A 12 62.53 -18.39 29.43
N LEU A 13 61.94 -17.37 28.79
CA LEU A 13 60.90 -16.53 29.38
C LEU A 13 59.57 -17.30 29.29
N LEU A 14 59.09 -17.81 30.42
CA LEU A 14 57.72 -18.26 30.58
C LEU A 14 56.84 -17.02 30.68
N ASP A 15 56.15 -16.72 29.58
CA ASP A 15 55.11 -15.70 29.51
C ASP A 15 53.95 -16.14 30.40
N SER A 16 53.70 -15.39 31.47
CA SER A 16 52.53 -15.62 32.33
C SER A 16 51.34 -14.96 31.64
N PRO A 17 50.23 -15.65 31.34
CA PRO A 17 49.08 -14.96 30.76
C PRO A 17 48.57 -13.95 31.80
N GLU A 18 48.57 -12.67 31.43
CA GLU A 18 47.85 -11.65 32.19
C GLU A 18 46.40 -12.11 32.36
N PRO A 19 45.80 -12.00 33.55
CA PRO A 19 44.39 -12.30 33.72
C PRO A 19 43.59 -11.41 32.76
N PRO A 20 42.55 -11.94 32.10
CA PRO A 20 41.71 -11.12 31.24
C PRO A 20 41.21 -9.92 32.05
N MET A 21 41.52 -8.73 31.54
CA MET A 21 41.06 -7.48 32.09
C MET A 21 39.52 -7.50 32.04
N ASN A 22 38.93 -7.82 33.19
CA ASN A 22 37.49 -7.84 33.36
C ASN A 22 37.02 -6.38 33.32
N LEU A 23 36.72 -5.87 32.13
CA LEU A 23 35.94 -4.65 31.96
C LEU A 23 34.55 -4.97 32.53
N GLN A 24 34.36 -4.70 33.83
CA GLN A 24 33.02 -4.68 34.41
C GLN A 24 32.21 -3.67 33.63
N ALA A 25 31.06 -4.10 33.09
CA ALA A 25 30.05 -3.21 32.57
C ALA A 25 29.83 -2.08 33.60
N LYS A 26 30.05 -0.83 33.17
CA LYS A 26 29.94 0.34 34.02
C LYS A 26 28.49 0.41 34.52
N GLU A 27 28.28 0.48 35.84
CA GLU A 27 26.93 0.71 36.37
C GLU A 27 26.36 2.00 35.72
N PRO A 28 25.11 1.95 35.21
CA PRO A 28 24.52 3.09 34.53
C PRO A 28 24.33 4.26 35.51
N ASP A 29 24.76 5.45 35.11
CA ASP A 29 24.54 6.68 35.86
C ASP A 29 23.10 7.18 35.62
N PHE A 30 22.18 6.72 36.47
CA PHE A 30 20.78 7.10 36.38
C PHE A 30 20.52 8.59 36.67
N ASP A 31 21.44 9.30 37.33
CA ASP A 31 21.33 10.74 37.54
C ASP A 31 21.62 11.51 36.24
N ASP A 32 22.68 11.14 35.50
CA ASP A 32 22.94 11.70 34.17
C ASP A 32 21.81 11.38 33.18
N ILE A 33 21.34 10.13 33.16
CA ILE A 33 20.22 9.69 32.32
C ILE A 33 18.96 10.50 32.65
N SER A 34 18.63 10.67 33.93
CA SER A 34 17.48 11.47 34.38
C SER A 34 17.61 12.94 33.97
N GLY A 35 18.81 13.51 34.13
CA GLY A 35 19.10 14.87 33.69
C GLY A 35 18.98 15.03 32.17
N TRP A 36 19.43 14.04 31.40
CA TRP A 36 19.28 14.01 29.95
C TRP A 36 17.81 13.93 29.52
N ILE A 37 17.03 13.03 30.13
CA ILE A 37 15.60 12.88 29.86
C ILE A 37 14.86 14.19 30.11
N GLN A 38 15.14 14.85 31.24
CA GLN A 38 14.49 16.12 31.59
C GLN A 38 14.79 17.21 30.55
N ARG A 39 16.06 17.35 30.12
CA ARG A 39 16.43 18.30 29.06
C ARG A 39 15.71 18.02 27.74
N GLN A 40 15.53 16.74 27.38
CA GLN A 40 14.81 16.36 26.16
C GLN A 40 13.30 16.62 26.25
N LEU A 41 12.68 16.38 27.41
CA LEU A 41 11.27 16.72 27.65
C LEU A 41 11.03 18.22 27.44
N ASP A 42 11.89 19.05 28.03
CA ASP A 42 11.81 20.51 27.93
C ASP A 42 12.04 20.99 26.49
N TYR A 43 13.04 20.43 25.79
CA TYR A 43 13.34 20.76 24.40
C TYR A 43 12.20 20.39 23.44
N ASN A 44 11.63 19.19 23.59
CA ASN A 44 10.56 18.70 22.71
C ASN A 44 9.16 19.25 23.08
N GLY A 45 9.04 19.90 24.25
CA GLY A 45 7.76 20.30 24.81
C GLY A 45 6.84 19.09 25.07
N ASP A 46 7.42 17.98 25.52
CA ASP A 46 6.68 16.75 25.84
C ASP A 46 6.10 16.87 27.26
N PRO A 47 4.80 16.57 27.48
CA PRO A 47 4.18 16.76 28.79
C PRO A 47 4.79 15.88 29.88
N GLY A 48 4.97 14.59 29.60
CA GLY A 48 5.61 13.66 30.52
C GLY A 48 5.89 12.30 29.90
N LEU A 49 6.67 11.50 30.63
CA LEU A 49 6.98 10.11 30.32
C LEU A 49 7.33 9.34 31.59
N SER A 50 7.25 8.02 31.55
CA SER A 50 7.77 7.14 32.61
C SER A 50 8.70 6.09 32.01
N VAL A 51 9.76 5.75 32.76
CA VAL A 51 10.80 4.80 32.40
C VAL A 51 10.90 3.71 33.45
N ALA A 52 11.14 2.48 33.02
CA ALA A 52 11.60 1.40 33.90
C ALA A 52 12.72 0.60 33.22
N VAL A 53 13.67 0.11 34.03
CA VAL A 53 14.80 -0.73 33.60
C VAL A 53 14.84 -1.97 34.47
N VAL A 54 14.91 -3.13 33.82
CA VAL A 54 15.10 -4.44 34.43
C VAL A 54 16.50 -4.93 34.10
N LYS A 55 17.24 -5.45 35.08
CA LYS A 55 18.50 -6.14 34.86
C LYS A 55 18.61 -7.29 35.86
N ASP A 56 18.99 -8.47 35.37
CA ASP A 56 19.27 -9.66 36.19
C ASP A 56 18.16 -9.93 37.23
N GLY A 57 16.91 -9.99 36.76
CA GLY A 57 15.75 -10.31 37.58
C GLY A 57 15.17 -9.17 38.41
N GLU A 58 15.83 -8.01 38.47
CA GLU A 58 15.46 -6.87 39.31
C GLU A 58 15.05 -5.63 38.52
N ILE A 59 14.10 -4.85 39.06
CA ILE A 59 13.76 -3.52 38.53
C ILE A 59 14.72 -2.52 39.16
N ILE A 60 15.83 -2.22 38.47
CA ILE A 60 16.92 -1.38 38.99
C ILE A 60 16.66 0.13 38.86
N PHE A 61 15.69 0.52 38.01
CA PHE A 61 15.27 1.92 37.87
C PHE A 61 13.80 1.98 37.46
N ALA A 62 13.03 2.86 38.11
CA ALA A 62 11.67 3.18 37.71
C ALA A 62 11.34 4.61 38.10
N HIS A 63 11.04 5.47 37.14
CA HIS A 63 10.83 6.89 37.40
C HIS A 63 9.87 7.54 36.39
N GLY A 64 9.09 8.51 36.87
CA GLY A 64 8.26 9.36 36.01
C GLY A 64 8.79 10.78 35.93
N PHE A 65 8.67 11.38 34.75
CA PHE A 65 9.16 12.70 34.42
C PHE A 65 8.02 13.57 33.87
N GLY A 66 8.01 14.85 34.24
CA GLY A 66 6.96 15.78 33.82
C GLY A 66 5.58 15.46 34.38
N TRP A 67 4.55 15.56 33.54
CA TRP A 67 3.14 15.57 33.91
C TRP A 67 2.38 14.40 33.29
N ALA A 68 1.78 13.58 34.14
CA ALA A 68 0.72 12.67 33.73
C ALA A 68 -0.57 13.43 33.39
N ASN A 69 -0.79 14.60 33.99
CA ASN A 69 -1.87 15.52 33.65
C ASN A 69 -1.41 16.96 33.88
N LYS A 70 -1.14 17.69 32.79
CA LYS A 70 -0.66 19.07 32.78
C LYS A 70 -1.69 20.04 33.34
N GLU A 71 -2.96 19.88 32.98
CA GLU A 71 -4.06 20.78 33.41
C GLU A 71 -4.28 20.70 34.92
N LYS A 72 -4.17 19.49 35.50
CA LYS A 72 -4.32 19.23 36.93
C LYS A 72 -3.00 19.25 37.70
N ARG A 73 -1.88 19.55 37.02
CA ARG A 73 -0.52 19.51 37.60
C ARG A 73 -0.23 18.20 38.37
N ARG A 74 -0.68 17.06 37.83
CA ARG A 74 -0.37 15.75 38.38
C ARG A 74 0.91 15.24 37.75
N LYS A 75 1.96 15.07 38.56
CA LYS A 75 3.24 14.53 38.12
C LYS A 75 3.07 13.10 37.59
N ALA A 76 3.88 12.75 36.60
CA ALA A 76 4.08 11.36 36.22
C ALA A 76 4.94 10.65 37.29
N ASN A 77 4.70 9.35 37.46
CA ASN A 77 5.51 8.45 38.27
C ASN A 77 5.56 7.07 37.61
N GLU A 78 6.32 6.15 38.19
CA GLU A 78 6.50 4.77 37.73
C GLU A 78 5.19 3.98 37.62
N HIS A 79 4.20 4.29 38.47
CA HIS A 79 2.87 3.66 38.52
C HIS A 79 1.79 4.38 37.69
N THR A 80 2.15 5.47 37.01
CA THR A 80 1.21 6.16 36.12
C THR A 80 0.89 5.25 34.95
N ALA A 81 -0.39 4.94 34.76
CA ALA A 81 -0.82 4.11 33.64
C ALA A 81 -0.87 4.94 32.34
N TYR A 82 -0.23 4.45 31.29
CA TYR A 82 -0.28 5.04 29.95
C TYR A 82 -1.06 4.11 29.04
N SER A 83 -1.74 4.68 28.05
CA SER A 83 -2.17 3.88 26.90
C SER A 83 -0.94 3.38 26.16
N ILE A 84 -0.76 2.07 25.98
CA ILE A 84 0.50 1.51 25.46
C ILE A 84 0.46 1.15 23.98
N ALA A 85 -0.68 1.37 23.33
CA ALA A 85 -0.90 1.09 21.91
C ALA A 85 -0.48 -0.33 21.55
N SER A 86 0.32 -0.50 20.51
CA SER A 86 0.65 -1.82 19.99
C SER A 86 1.53 -2.69 20.90
N ILE A 87 2.02 -2.19 22.04
CA ILE A 87 2.52 -3.05 23.12
C ILE A 87 1.38 -3.93 23.72
N SER A 88 0.12 -3.64 23.41
CA SER A 88 -1.01 -4.55 23.67
C SER A 88 -0.90 -5.90 22.95
N LYS A 89 -0.17 -5.95 21.83
CA LYS A 89 -0.01 -7.16 21.01
C LYS A 89 0.71 -8.29 21.74
N PRO A 90 1.92 -8.08 22.30
CA PRO A 90 2.57 -9.15 23.06
C PRO A 90 1.72 -9.62 24.24
N ILE A 91 0.99 -8.74 24.92
CA ILE A 91 0.04 -9.10 25.99
C ILE A 91 -1.10 -10.01 25.48
N THR A 92 -1.71 -9.65 24.34
CA THR A 92 -2.75 -10.48 23.70
C THR A 92 -2.20 -11.82 23.23
N ALA A 93 -0.98 -11.83 22.67
CA ALA A 93 -0.29 -13.05 22.27
C ALA A 93 0.00 -13.96 23.47
N THR A 94 0.41 -13.43 24.62
CA THR A 94 0.51 -14.19 25.88
C THR A 94 -0.85 -14.77 26.28
N GLY A 95 -1.93 -13.99 26.15
CA GLY A 95 -3.30 -14.49 26.40
C GLY A 95 -3.71 -15.66 25.50
N ILE A 96 -3.33 -15.62 24.21
CA ILE A 96 -3.51 -16.74 23.28
C ILE A 96 -2.67 -17.95 23.73
N GLN A 97 -1.41 -17.74 24.10
CA GLN A 97 -0.55 -18.83 24.56
C GLN A 97 -1.03 -19.48 25.86
N LEU A 98 -1.62 -18.72 26.78
CA LEU A 98 -2.28 -19.27 27.98
C LEU A 98 -3.44 -20.21 27.61
N LEU A 99 -4.20 -19.89 26.56
CA LEU A 99 -5.26 -20.78 26.06
C LEU A 99 -4.69 -22.01 25.35
N ALA A 100 -3.59 -21.87 24.61
CA ALA A 100 -2.90 -22.98 23.96
C ALA A 100 -2.32 -23.95 25.01
N GLN A 101 -1.66 -23.42 26.04
CA GLN A 101 -1.16 -24.17 27.19
C GLN A 101 -2.27 -24.93 27.92
N ALA A 102 -3.46 -24.34 28.02
CA ALA A 102 -4.64 -24.99 28.60
C ALA A 102 -5.32 -26.01 27.67
N GLY A 103 -4.78 -26.25 26.47
CA GLY A 103 -5.35 -27.17 25.47
C GLY A 103 -6.67 -26.69 24.85
N LYS A 104 -7.01 -25.40 24.98
CA LYS A 104 -8.28 -24.83 24.49
C LYS A 104 -8.23 -24.43 23.02
N ILE A 105 -7.03 -24.17 22.51
CA ILE A 105 -6.74 -23.81 21.12
C ILE A 105 -5.43 -24.45 20.69
N ASP A 106 -5.21 -24.51 19.39
CA ASP A 106 -3.93 -24.80 18.77
C ASP A 106 -3.62 -23.65 17.81
N VAL A 107 -2.43 -23.04 17.96
CA VAL A 107 -2.07 -21.84 17.20
C VAL A 107 -1.83 -22.14 15.72
N ASP A 108 -1.61 -23.40 15.36
CA ASP A 108 -1.43 -23.82 13.98
C ASP A 108 -2.74 -24.18 13.28
N GLN A 109 -3.85 -24.27 14.02
CA GLN A 109 -5.17 -24.50 13.43
C GLN A 109 -5.79 -23.24 12.82
N PRO A 110 -6.71 -23.41 11.86
CA PRO A 110 -7.44 -22.31 11.25
C PRO A 110 -8.17 -21.44 12.28
N ALA A 111 -7.94 -20.13 12.26
CA ALA A 111 -8.58 -19.18 13.16
C ALA A 111 -10.12 -19.24 13.08
N ASN A 112 -10.66 -19.54 11.89
CA ASN A 112 -12.09 -19.68 11.67
C ASN A 112 -12.73 -20.80 12.50
N GLU A 113 -12.01 -21.81 12.96
CA GLU A 113 -12.55 -22.85 13.88
C GLU A 113 -12.92 -22.29 15.26
N TYR A 114 -12.36 -21.12 15.62
CA TYR A 114 -12.52 -20.51 16.94
C TYR A 114 -13.48 -19.32 16.94
N LEU A 115 -13.78 -18.72 15.78
CA LEU A 115 -14.53 -17.46 15.66
C LEU A 115 -16.06 -17.58 15.64
N GLY A 116 -16.62 -18.79 15.54
CA GLY A 116 -18.08 -18.96 15.46
C GLY A 116 -18.64 -18.47 14.11
N GLN A 117 -19.60 -17.54 14.11
CA GLN A 117 -20.28 -17.06 12.90
C GLN A 117 -19.53 -15.95 12.15
N ALA A 118 -18.72 -15.15 12.85
CA ALA A 118 -17.87 -14.16 12.21
C ALA A 118 -16.65 -14.87 11.61
N LYS A 119 -16.59 -15.00 10.29
CA LYS A 119 -15.49 -15.70 9.60
C LYS A 119 -14.60 -14.71 8.86
N ILE A 120 -13.31 -14.98 8.88
CA ILE A 120 -12.34 -14.36 7.98
C ILE A 120 -12.54 -14.95 6.58
N THR A 121 -12.57 -14.10 5.57
CA THR A 121 -12.68 -14.47 4.16
C THR A 121 -11.30 -14.53 3.51
N ASN A 122 -10.98 -15.62 2.82
CA ASN A 122 -9.76 -15.74 2.03
C ASN A 122 -10.10 -15.89 0.53
N PRO A 123 -9.87 -14.87 -0.31
CA PRO A 123 -10.13 -14.95 -1.75
C PRO A 123 -9.06 -15.73 -2.54
N PHE A 124 -8.00 -16.24 -1.89
CA PHE A 124 -6.87 -16.94 -2.52
C PHE A 124 -6.97 -18.47 -2.47
N GLY A 125 -8.11 -19.03 -2.06
CA GLY A 125 -8.40 -20.48 -2.08
C GLY A 125 -8.80 -21.04 -0.72
N GLU A 126 -9.69 -22.04 -0.73
CA GLU A 126 -10.25 -22.63 0.49
C GLU A 126 -9.26 -23.52 1.26
N ASP A 127 -8.26 -24.09 0.57
CA ASP A 127 -7.22 -24.92 1.18
C ASP A 127 -6.16 -24.11 1.93
N ASN A 128 -6.09 -22.79 1.70
CA ASN A 128 -5.12 -21.90 2.35
C ASN A 128 -5.76 -21.16 3.53
N GLN A 129 -6.25 -21.90 4.54
CA GLN A 129 -6.92 -21.29 5.67
C GLN A 129 -5.97 -20.49 6.57
N ILE A 130 -6.43 -19.35 7.08
CA ILE A 130 -5.62 -18.48 7.93
C ILE A 130 -5.53 -19.07 9.34
N SER A 131 -4.32 -19.40 9.79
CA SER A 131 -4.08 -19.92 11.15
C SER A 131 -4.01 -18.83 12.21
N ILE A 132 -4.14 -19.21 13.49
CA ILE A 132 -3.93 -18.29 14.62
C ILE A 132 -2.49 -17.74 14.61
N ARG A 133 -1.50 -18.58 14.30
CA ARG A 133 -0.09 -18.17 14.17
C ARG A 133 0.09 -17.11 13.12
N GLN A 134 -0.58 -17.23 11.97
CA GLN A 134 -0.52 -16.23 10.90
C GLN A 134 -1.12 -14.88 11.32
N LEU A 135 -2.12 -14.87 12.22
CA LEU A 135 -2.62 -13.63 12.83
C LEU A 135 -1.59 -13.02 13.80
N LEU A 136 -0.97 -13.86 14.64
CA LEU A 136 0.03 -13.46 15.64
C LEU A 136 1.29 -12.87 15.00
N ASN A 137 1.79 -13.47 13.92
CA ASN A 137 3.03 -13.06 13.27
C ASN A 137 2.84 -12.12 12.05
N HIS A 138 1.62 -11.63 11.83
CA HIS A 138 1.26 -10.75 10.72
C HIS A 138 1.49 -11.34 9.31
N THR A 139 1.36 -12.66 9.13
CA THR A 139 1.43 -13.31 7.80
C THR A 139 0.06 -13.78 7.29
N SER A 140 -1.04 -13.35 7.91
CA SER A 140 -2.41 -13.74 7.53
C SER A 140 -2.91 -13.19 6.18
N GLY A 141 -2.19 -12.25 5.57
CA GLY A 141 -2.64 -11.52 4.38
C GLY A 141 -3.72 -10.47 4.65
N LEU A 142 -4.21 -10.33 5.89
CA LEU A 142 -5.13 -9.24 6.27
C LEU A 142 -4.47 -7.88 6.11
N GLY A 143 -5.24 -6.91 5.62
CA GLY A 143 -4.72 -5.59 5.31
C GLY A 143 -4.55 -4.65 6.51
N LEU A 144 -4.02 -3.45 6.26
CA LEU A 144 -4.02 -2.35 7.20
C LEU A 144 -5.44 -2.10 7.74
N HIS A 145 -5.57 -2.11 9.07
CA HIS A 145 -6.80 -1.75 9.77
C HIS A 145 -6.46 -0.92 11.01
N TYR A 146 -7.09 0.23 11.16
CA TYR A 146 -7.19 0.94 12.44
C TYR A 146 -8.37 1.90 12.38
N GLN A 147 -9.14 1.99 13.47
CA GLN A 147 -10.26 2.92 13.62
C GLN A 147 -10.27 3.47 15.04
N PHE A 148 -10.43 4.79 15.17
CA PHE A 148 -10.54 5.48 16.45
C PHE A 148 -11.96 6.00 16.63
N TYR A 149 -12.58 5.65 17.74
CA TYR A 149 -13.94 6.07 18.11
C TYR A 149 -13.86 6.98 19.31
N TYR A 150 -13.91 8.30 19.11
CA TYR A 150 -13.83 9.25 20.21
C TYR A 150 -15.17 9.31 20.94
N GLN A 151 -15.15 9.48 22.26
CA GLN A 151 -16.37 9.66 23.06
C GLN A 151 -17.22 10.86 22.63
N THR A 152 -16.64 11.80 21.90
CA THR A 152 -17.33 12.97 21.33
C THR A 152 -17.95 12.72 19.97
N ASP A 153 -17.71 11.55 19.36
CA ASP A 153 -18.18 11.24 18.01
C ASP A 153 -19.57 10.59 18.05
N GLN A 154 -20.30 10.65 16.93
CA GLN A 154 -21.63 10.04 16.80
C GLN A 154 -21.58 8.55 16.43
N TYR A 155 -20.39 7.99 16.22
CA TYR A 155 -20.19 6.63 15.76
C TYR A 155 -19.78 5.74 16.94
N PRO A 156 -20.65 4.82 17.40
CA PRO A 156 -20.27 3.87 18.43
C PRO A 156 -19.26 2.85 17.90
N VAL A 157 -18.50 2.25 18.81
CA VAL A 157 -17.62 1.12 18.47
C VAL A 157 -18.51 -0.05 17.98
N PRO A 158 -18.27 -0.60 16.78
CA PRO A 158 -19.00 -1.76 16.29
C PRO A 158 -18.66 -3.00 17.12
N ASN A 159 -19.62 -3.94 17.22
CA ASN A 159 -19.30 -5.27 17.73
C ASN A 159 -18.25 -5.93 16.82
N ARG A 160 -17.30 -6.66 17.43
CA ARG A 160 -16.21 -7.34 16.74
C ARG A 160 -16.65 -8.24 15.60
N ASP A 161 -17.77 -8.94 15.74
CA ASP A 161 -18.37 -9.75 14.68
C ASP A 161 -18.61 -8.93 13.39
N THR A 162 -19.06 -7.69 13.54
CA THR A 162 -19.32 -6.76 12.43
C THR A 162 -18.00 -6.30 11.81
N THR A 163 -17.01 -5.91 12.60
CA THR A 163 -15.68 -5.54 12.10
C THR A 163 -15.02 -6.68 11.32
N ILE A 164 -15.11 -7.93 11.83
CA ILE A 164 -14.58 -9.11 11.13
C ILE A 164 -15.30 -9.33 9.80
N ARG A 165 -16.63 -9.21 9.75
CA ARG A 165 -17.37 -9.34 8.49
C ARG A 165 -17.01 -8.24 7.48
N HIS A 166 -16.74 -7.02 7.96
CA HIS A 166 -16.47 -5.89 7.07
C HIS A 166 -15.04 -5.90 6.52
N TYR A 167 -14.07 -6.23 7.37
CA TYR A 167 -12.63 -6.02 7.09
C TYR A 167 -11.77 -7.26 7.28
N GLY A 168 -12.32 -8.36 7.79
CA GLY A 168 -11.65 -9.67 7.90
C GLY A 168 -11.55 -10.37 6.55
N ILE A 169 -10.99 -9.71 5.55
CA ILE A 169 -10.73 -10.26 4.22
C ILE A 169 -9.23 -10.19 3.92
N ALA A 170 -8.64 -11.31 3.50
CA ALA A 170 -7.25 -11.32 3.09
C ALA A 170 -7.07 -10.54 1.78
N THR A 171 -6.06 -9.68 1.76
CA THR A 171 -5.68 -8.86 0.60
C THR A 171 -4.47 -9.43 -0.13
N ARG A 172 -3.80 -10.43 0.45
CA ARG A 172 -2.67 -11.17 -0.09
C ARG A 172 -2.80 -12.65 0.29
N PRO A 173 -2.14 -13.58 -0.41
CA PRO A 173 -2.14 -14.97 -0.01
C PRO A 173 -1.61 -15.12 1.43
N PRO A 174 -2.34 -15.81 2.33
CA PRO A 174 -1.81 -16.13 3.66
C PRO A 174 -0.47 -16.87 3.57
N GLY A 175 0.48 -16.49 4.42
CA GLY A 175 1.85 -17.01 4.47
C GLY A 175 2.83 -16.37 3.49
N ASP A 176 2.37 -15.56 2.51
CA ASP A 176 3.22 -14.99 1.46
C ASP A 176 4.25 -13.99 1.99
N SER A 177 3.81 -13.04 2.82
CA SER A 177 4.66 -11.95 3.30
C SER A 177 4.15 -11.35 4.61
N TYR A 178 5.07 -10.73 5.37
CA TYR A 178 4.71 -9.94 6.54
C TYR A 178 3.89 -8.71 6.14
N TYR A 179 2.68 -8.59 6.71
CA TYR A 179 1.82 -7.43 6.56
C TYR A 179 1.12 -7.05 7.87
N TYR A 180 1.64 -6.00 8.52
CA TYR A 180 1.17 -5.55 9.82
C TYR A 180 -0.32 -5.17 9.82
N CYS A 181 -1.10 -5.83 10.68
CA CYS A 181 -2.54 -5.68 10.75
C CYS A 181 -3.03 -5.64 12.21
N ASN A 182 -3.66 -4.53 12.63
CA ASN A 182 -4.23 -4.46 13.98
C ASN A 182 -5.49 -5.32 14.12
N LEU A 183 -6.30 -5.46 13.06
CA LEU A 183 -7.49 -6.30 13.10
C LEU A 183 -7.15 -7.77 13.33
N GLY A 184 -5.97 -8.25 12.90
CA GLY A 184 -5.50 -9.59 13.24
C GLY A 184 -5.48 -9.82 14.76
N TYR A 185 -5.00 -8.84 15.53
CA TYR A 185 -5.04 -8.88 16.99
C TYR A 185 -6.42 -8.62 17.58
N GLY A 186 -7.25 -7.88 16.86
CA GLY A 186 -8.66 -7.80 17.19
C GLY A 186 -9.38 -9.16 17.03
N ILE A 187 -9.02 -9.95 16.03
CA ILE A 187 -9.56 -11.30 15.86
C ILE A 187 -9.09 -12.19 17.01
N LEU A 188 -7.83 -12.05 17.44
CA LEU A 188 -7.27 -12.82 18.56
C LEU A 188 -7.97 -12.52 19.89
N ASP A 189 -8.27 -11.25 20.22
CA ASP A 189 -9.03 -10.95 21.44
C ASP A 189 -10.44 -11.56 21.44
N HIS A 190 -11.04 -11.69 20.25
CA HIS A 190 -12.35 -12.29 20.08
C HIS A 190 -12.28 -13.82 20.30
N ILE A 191 -11.23 -14.45 19.78
CA ILE A 191 -10.93 -15.87 20.06
C ILE A 191 -10.73 -16.08 21.55
N ILE A 192 -9.99 -15.20 22.23
CA ILE A 192 -9.81 -15.24 23.68
C ILE A 192 -11.16 -15.23 24.39
N ALA A 193 -12.02 -14.27 24.06
CA ALA A 193 -13.32 -14.14 24.72
C ALA A 193 -14.17 -15.41 24.55
N ARG A 194 -14.23 -15.94 23.31
CA ARG A 194 -15.01 -17.14 22.99
C ARG A 194 -14.50 -18.40 23.66
N LYS A 195 -13.18 -18.62 23.69
CA LYS A 195 -12.57 -19.87 24.18
C LYS A 195 -12.32 -19.85 25.68
N SER A 196 -12.21 -18.67 26.29
CA SER A 196 -12.17 -18.53 27.74
C SER A 196 -13.56 -18.53 28.40
N GLY A 197 -14.60 -18.05 27.69
CA GLY A 197 -15.91 -17.79 28.26
C GLY A 197 -15.99 -16.51 29.09
N LYS A 198 -14.94 -15.68 29.08
CA LYS A 198 -14.86 -14.37 29.75
C LYS A 198 -14.77 -13.25 28.71
N SER A 199 -15.04 -12.01 29.09
CA SER A 199 -14.69 -10.88 28.23
C SER A 199 -13.17 -10.81 28.05
N TYR A 200 -12.68 -10.22 26.95
CA TYR A 200 -11.24 -10.03 26.75
C TYR A 200 -10.58 -9.25 27.90
N PRO A 201 -11.14 -8.11 28.37
CA PRO A 201 -10.65 -7.43 29.57
C PRO A 201 -10.57 -8.33 30.81
N ASP A 202 -11.63 -9.08 31.13
CA ASP A 202 -11.66 -9.91 32.34
C ASP A 202 -10.69 -11.10 32.26
N PHE A 203 -10.54 -11.67 31.07
CA PHE A 203 -9.58 -12.76 30.85
C PHE A 203 -8.16 -12.26 31.06
N ILE A 204 -7.74 -11.18 30.41
CA ILE A 204 -6.38 -10.64 30.56
C ILE A 204 -6.13 -10.15 31.98
N GLN A 205 -7.12 -9.52 32.62
CA GLN A 205 -7.01 -9.11 34.02
C GLN A 205 -6.67 -10.32 34.90
N THR A 206 -7.49 -11.37 34.86
CA THR A 206 -7.37 -12.51 35.78
C THR A 206 -6.25 -13.49 35.42
N ALA A 207 -6.08 -13.79 34.13
CA ALA A 207 -5.13 -14.81 33.68
C ALA A 207 -3.71 -14.28 33.52
N LEU A 208 -3.52 -12.95 33.44
CA LEU A 208 -2.22 -12.36 33.20
C LEU A 208 -1.89 -11.23 34.18
N PHE A 209 -2.66 -10.14 34.20
CA PHE A 209 -2.28 -8.97 35.02
C PHE A 209 -2.23 -9.29 36.51
N ASP A 210 -3.25 -9.97 37.05
CA ASP A 210 -3.27 -10.37 38.46
C ASP A 210 -2.16 -11.40 38.76
N SER A 211 -1.91 -12.34 37.84
CA SER A 211 -0.88 -13.38 37.98
C SER A 211 0.54 -12.83 37.95
N LEU A 212 0.73 -11.70 37.28
CA LEU A 212 2.01 -10.98 37.23
C LEU A 212 2.04 -9.80 38.20
N GLU A 213 1.04 -9.61 39.07
CA GLU A 213 0.88 -8.46 39.98
C GLU A 213 1.01 -7.09 39.26
N MET A 214 0.43 -6.96 38.08
CA MET A 214 0.36 -5.73 37.27
C MET A 214 -0.86 -4.89 37.69
N GLU A 215 -0.81 -4.32 38.89
CA GLU A 215 -1.96 -3.65 39.54
C GLU A 215 -2.48 -2.37 38.85
N HIS A 216 -1.64 -1.77 38.00
CA HIS A 216 -1.89 -0.53 37.26
C HIS A 216 -2.13 -0.79 35.76
N SER A 217 -2.46 -2.03 35.41
CA SER A 217 -2.72 -2.48 34.04
C SER A 217 -4.15 -2.94 33.86
N PHE A 218 -4.74 -2.60 32.71
CA PHE A 218 -6.11 -2.96 32.36
C PHE A 218 -6.35 -2.79 30.86
N VAL A 219 -7.35 -3.50 30.33
CA VAL A 219 -7.82 -3.34 28.95
C VAL A 219 -8.95 -2.33 28.91
N GLY A 220 -8.91 -1.42 27.93
CA GLY A 220 -9.86 -0.31 27.84
C GLY A 220 -9.62 0.69 28.97
N LEU A 221 -10.66 1.40 29.41
CA LEU A 221 -10.55 2.31 30.55
C LEU A 221 -11.75 2.12 31.48
N PRO A 222 -11.69 1.16 32.42
CA PRO A 222 -12.78 0.89 33.35
C PRO A 222 -13.15 2.11 34.20
N ASP A 223 -14.42 2.19 34.58
CA ASP A 223 -14.90 3.24 35.47
C ASP A 223 -14.09 3.26 36.79
N GLY A 224 -13.74 4.46 37.25
CA GLY A 224 -12.96 4.66 38.48
C GLY A 224 -11.43 4.53 38.31
N LYS A 225 -10.92 3.82 37.29
CA LYS A 225 -9.47 3.69 37.02
C LYS A 225 -8.85 4.93 36.34
N GLN A 226 -9.70 5.82 35.84
CA GLN A 226 -9.34 7.07 35.14
C GLN A 226 -8.45 8.03 35.97
N LYS A 227 -8.47 7.92 37.31
CA LYS A 227 -7.76 8.83 38.22
C LYS A 227 -6.24 8.71 38.18
N ASN A 228 -5.68 7.61 37.70
CA ASN A 228 -4.22 7.35 37.67
C ASN A 228 -3.65 7.19 36.24
N VAL A 229 -4.47 7.52 35.22
CA VAL A 229 -4.09 7.41 33.81
C VAL A 229 -3.54 8.71 33.27
N ALA A 230 -2.42 8.65 32.54
CA ALA A 230 -1.86 9.79 31.84
C ALA A 230 -2.82 10.32 30.75
N VAL A 231 -3.06 11.64 30.74
CA VAL A 231 -3.81 12.31 29.67
C VAL A 231 -2.98 12.29 28.40
N ARG A 232 -3.58 11.89 27.28
CA ARG A 232 -2.96 11.93 25.95
C ARG A 232 -2.94 13.38 25.42
N TYR A 233 -1.84 13.81 24.83
CA TYR A 233 -1.67 15.16 24.28
C TYR A 233 -1.33 15.15 22.79
N ASP A 234 -1.92 16.08 22.03
CA ASP A 234 -1.56 16.28 20.63
C ASP A 234 -0.16 16.89 20.48
N ARG A 235 0.31 17.05 19.24
CA ARG A 235 1.64 17.63 18.96
C ARG A 235 1.77 19.10 19.41
N GLN A 236 0.65 19.79 19.66
CA GLN A 236 0.61 21.16 20.17
C GLN A 236 0.53 21.19 21.71
N GLY A 237 0.40 20.03 22.37
CA GLY A 237 0.30 19.91 23.81
C GLY A 237 -1.12 20.17 24.35
N ASN A 238 -2.16 20.02 23.52
CA ASN A 238 -3.56 20.05 23.97
C ASN A 238 -4.05 18.65 24.33
N PRO A 239 -4.91 18.50 25.35
CA PRO A 239 -5.46 17.20 25.73
C PRO A 239 -6.35 16.63 24.62
N ILE A 240 -6.18 15.34 24.35
CA ILE A 240 -6.98 14.58 23.39
C ILE A 240 -8.13 13.89 24.14
N PRO A 241 -9.40 14.01 23.66
CA PRO A 241 -10.52 13.26 24.23
C PRO A 241 -10.27 11.75 24.21
N LEU A 242 -10.90 11.02 25.12
CA LEU A 242 -10.80 9.56 25.14
C LEU A 242 -11.38 8.97 23.86
N TYR A 243 -10.74 7.90 23.40
CA TYR A 243 -11.15 7.13 22.25
C TYR A 243 -10.92 5.65 22.47
N GLU A 244 -11.73 4.86 21.80
CA GLU A 244 -11.76 3.40 21.79
C GLU A 244 -11.46 2.87 20.38
N PHE A 245 -11.43 1.53 20.26
CA PHE A 245 -11.02 0.81 19.06
C PHE A 245 -12.00 -0.32 18.76
N ASP A 246 -12.01 -0.77 17.51
CA ASP A 246 -12.63 -2.02 17.11
C ASP A 246 -11.60 -3.16 16.99
N HIS A 247 -10.44 -3.01 17.64
CA HIS A 247 -9.31 -3.94 17.61
C HIS A 247 -8.52 -3.93 18.93
N ASP A 248 -9.24 -4.12 20.05
CA ASP A 248 -8.72 -3.95 21.42
C ASP A 248 -7.42 -4.70 21.72
N GLY A 249 -7.32 -5.98 21.33
CA GLY A 249 -6.09 -6.77 21.47
C GLY A 249 -4.88 -6.15 20.77
N GLY A 250 -5.13 -5.33 19.74
CA GLY A 250 -4.08 -4.62 19.03
C GLY A 250 -3.66 -3.30 19.68
N SER A 251 -4.43 -2.71 20.60
CA SER A 251 -4.24 -1.29 20.99
C SER A 251 -4.77 -0.82 22.34
N ALA A 252 -5.72 -1.51 22.97
CA ALA A 252 -6.53 -0.95 24.06
C ALA A 252 -5.94 -1.15 25.48
N VAL A 253 -4.76 -1.73 25.64
CA VAL A 253 -4.16 -1.89 26.97
C VAL A 253 -3.64 -0.55 27.48
N TYR A 254 -3.86 -0.33 28.78
CA TYR A 254 -3.14 0.64 29.58
C TYR A 254 -2.25 -0.11 30.58
N ALA A 255 -1.04 0.39 30.79
CA ALA A 255 -0.12 -0.16 31.77
C ALA A 255 0.84 0.93 32.29
N SER A 256 1.36 0.73 33.48
CA SER A 256 2.45 1.54 34.02
C SER A 256 3.81 1.05 33.52
N ALA A 257 4.86 1.88 33.64
CA ALA A 257 6.20 1.43 33.29
C ALA A 257 6.67 0.31 34.23
N TYR A 258 6.30 0.39 35.50
CA TYR A 258 6.59 -0.62 36.50
C TYR A 258 5.90 -1.96 36.19
N ASP A 259 4.62 -1.95 35.81
CA ASP A 259 3.88 -3.16 35.45
C ASP A 259 4.45 -3.81 34.19
N LEU A 260 4.83 -3.02 33.17
CA LEU A 260 5.49 -3.57 31.99
C LEU A 260 6.89 -4.12 32.28
N ALA A 261 7.58 -3.64 33.31
CA ALA A 261 8.82 -4.26 33.78
C ALA A 261 8.56 -5.66 34.35
N ARG A 262 7.42 -5.87 35.02
CA ARG A 262 6.99 -7.20 35.48
C ARG A 262 6.59 -8.11 34.34
N PHE A 263 5.89 -7.58 33.33
CA PHE A 263 5.64 -8.32 32.09
C PHE A 263 6.95 -8.66 31.35
N ALA A 264 7.93 -7.78 31.35
CA ALA A 264 9.25 -8.04 30.77
C ALA A 264 9.99 -9.17 31.51
N LEU A 265 9.88 -9.20 32.84
CA LEU A 265 10.46 -10.25 33.67
C LEU A 265 9.94 -11.63 33.26
N LEU A 266 8.64 -11.81 32.98
CA LEU A 266 8.10 -13.08 32.44
C LEU A 266 8.83 -13.56 31.17
N HIS A 267 9.30 -12.65 30.33
CA HIS A 267 9.93 -12.98 29.06
C HIS A 267 11.46 -13.12 29.11
N LEU A 268 12.10 -12.57 30.14
CA LEU A 268 13.55 -12.64 30.38
C LEU A 268 13.92 -13.80 31.30
N GLU A 269 13.14 -14.01 32.36
CA GLU A 269 13.40 -14.99 33.41
C GLU A 269 12.10 -15.69 33.80
N ASP A 270 12.19 -16.92 34.30
CA ASP A 270 11.01 -17.63 34.81
C ASP A 270 10.65 -17.15 36.24
N ARG A 271 10.66 -15.83 36.50
CA ARG A 271 10.36 -15.26 37.82
C ARG A 271 8.91 -15.53 38.25
N PHE A 272 8.03 -15.74 37.28
CA PHE A 272 6.61 -16.05 37.47
C PHE A 272 6.34 -17.52 37.12
N GLU A 273 7.11 -18.43 37.73
CA GLU A 273 7.00 -19.87 37.50
C GLU A 273 5.54 -20.32 37.52
N GLY A 274 5.13 -21.02 36.46
CA GLY A 274 3.81 -21.62 36.34
C GLY A 274 2.73 -20.74 35.71
N VAL A 275 2.99 -19.46 35.41
CA VAL A 275 2.05 -18.64 34.61
C VAL A 275 2.04 -19.11 33.16
N LEU A 276 3.18 -19.03 32.47
CA LEU A 276 3.34 -19.52 31.11
C LEU A 276 4.62 -20.34 31.04
N LYS A 277 4.55 -21.56 30.51
CA LYS A 277 5.71 -22.44 30.45
C LYS A 277 6.76 -21.91 29.45
N PRO A 278 8.06 -22.18 29.68
CA PRO A 278 9.15 -21.70 28.84
C PRO A 278 8.99 -21.98 27.35
N GLU A 279 8.44 -23.13 26.96
CA GLU A 279 8.24 -23.48 25.54
C GLU A 279 7.29 -22.51 24.81
N TYR A 280 6.24 -22.02 25.48
CA TYR A 280 5.31 -21.05 24.90
C TYR A 280 5.91 -19.65 24.85
N ILE A 281 6.74 -19.29 25.83
CA ILE A 281 7.51 -18.03 25.84
C ILE A 281 8.52 -18.02 24.68
N GLN A 282 9.21 -19.14 24.45
CA GLN A 282 10.16 -19.30 23.36
C GLN A 282 9.46 -19.20 22.00
N GLN A 283 8.33 -19.90 21.83
CA GLN A 283 7.52 -19.83 20.61
C GLN A 283 7.08 -18.41 20.26
N MET A 284 6.81 -17.56 21.26
CA MET A 284 6.48 -16.15 21.02
C MET A 284 7.64 -15.34 20.43
N LYS A 285 8.88 -15.76 20.70
CA LYS A 285 10.13 -15.13 20.27
C LYS A 285 10.78 -15.89 19.08
N GLU A 286 10.00 -16.64 18.30
CA GLU A 286 10.47 -17.25 17.04
C GLU A 286 10.06 -16.38 15.83
N PRO A 287 10.99 -15.91 14.97
CA PRO A 287 10.71 -14.91 13.93
C PRO A 287 10.05 -15.55 12.70
N THR A 288 8.83 -16.05 12.86
CA THR A 288 8.10 -16.79 11.82
C THR A 288 7.47 -15.90 10.74
N GLY A 289 7.50 -14.57 10.91
CA GLY A 289 7.21 -13.59 9.87
C GLY A 289 8.43 -12.76 9.51
N GLU A 290 8.99 -12.93 8.32
CA GLU A 290 10.17 -12.17 7.89
C GLU A 290 9.81 -10.72 7.53
N ILE A 291 10.48 -9.74 8.16
CA ILE A 291 10.38 -8.31 7.80
C ILE A 291 11.52 -7.93 6.85
N SER A 292 12.73 -8.39 7.16
CA SER A 292 13.96 -8.23 6.37
C SER A 292 14.99 -9.28 6.80
N PRO A 293 16.15 -9.42 6.11
CA PRO A 293 17.14 -10.45 6.43
C PRO A 293 17.67 -10.46 7.87
N ARG A 294 17.53 -9.35 8.62
CA ARG A 294 17.95 -9.25 10.03
C ARG A 294 16.82 -8.78 10.95
N SER A 295 15.57 -8.88 10.49
CA SER A 295 14.41 -8.43 11.25
C SER A 295 13.23 -9.35 10.98
N GLY A 296 12.64 -9.88 12.04
CA GLY A 296 11.47 -10.74 11.96
C GLY A 296 10.41 -10.34 12.97
N TYR A 297 9.28 -11.02 12.88
CA TYR A 297 8.17 -10.86 13.78
C TYR A 297 7.71 -12.25 14.26
N GLY A 298 7.72 -12.44 15.57
CA GLY A 298 7.18 -13.62 16.24
C GLY A 298 5.73 -13.43 16.65
N MET A 299 5.32 -14.01 17.77
CA MET A 299 3.96 -13.85 18.27
C MET A 299 3.89 -12.61 19.16
N GLY A 300 3.58 -11.47 18.55
CA GLY A 300 3.44 -10.19 19.26
C GLY A 300 4.75 -9.45 19.49
N TRP A 301 5.85 -9.96 18.97
CA TRP A 301 7.18 -9.37 19.14
C TRP A 301 7.85 -9.14 17.81
N ARG A 302 8.49 -7.99 17.66
CA ARG A 302 9.49 -7.77 16.63
C ARG A 302 10.85 -8.20 17.19
N MET A 303 11.64 -8.89 16.39
CA MET A 303 13.02 -9.23 16.74
C MET A 303 13.96 -8.69 15.68
N ASP A 304 14.95 -7.94 16.13
CA ASP A 304 15.99 -7.37 15.28
C ASP A 304 17.34 -8.00 15.69
N GLN A 305 18.05 -8.52 14.70
CA GLN A 305 19.36 -9.14 14.88
C GLN A 305 20.49 -8.14 14.57
N GLY A 306 21.38 -7.92 15.52
CA GLY A 306 22.58 -7.12 15.37
C GLY A 306 23.73 -7.73 16.18
N ASP A 307 24.53 -6.88 16.81
CA ASP A 307 25.48 -7.33 17.84
C ASP A 307 24.74 -7.86 19.09
N TYR A 308 23.49 -7.43 19.26
CA TYR A 308 22.55 -7.92 20.26
C TYR A 308 21.20 -8.31 19.63
N GLU A 309 20.69 -9.44 20.10
CA GLU A 309 19.32 -9.88 20.34
C GLU A 309 18.32 -8.83 20.83
N ILE A 310 17.65 -8.05 19.98
CA ILE A 310 16.60 -7.12 20.45
C ILE A 310 15.20 -7.64 20.18
N VAL A 311 14.50 -8.08 21.23
CA VAL A 311 13.06 -8.42 21.20
C VAL A 311 12.27 -7.20 21.66
N SER A 312 11.39 -6.66 20.83
CA SER A 312 10.77 -5.37 21.12
C SER A 312 9.39 -5.18 20.53
N HIS A 313 8.68 -4.18 21.07
CA HIS A 313 7.49 -3.64 20.43
C HIS A 313 7.39 -2.13 20.68
N THR A 314 6.98 -1.38 19.65
CA THR A 314 6.64 0.05 19.77
C THR A 314 5.14 0.25 19.89
N GLY A 315 4.71 1.32 20.53
CA GLY A 315 3.34 1.78 20.47
C GLY A 315 3.24 3.19 19.90
N GLY A 316 2.30 3.39 18.98
CA GLY A 316 2.01 4.71 18.40
C GLY A 316 0.51 4.85 18.14
N MET A 317 -0.06 5.94 18.63
CA MET A 317 -1.44 6.39 18.39
C MET A 317 -1.51 7.90 18.75
N PRO A 318 -2.64 8.61 18.59
CA PRO A 318 -2.69 10.04 18.91
C PRO A 318 -2.40 10.26 20.39
N GLY A 319 -1.37 11.06 20.63
CA GLY A 319 -0.91 11.39 21.97
C GLY A 319 -0.31 10.22 22.74
N VAL A 320 0.26 9.24 22.03
CA VAL A 320 0.97 8.12 22.62
C VAL A 320 2.20 7.78 21.78
N ALA A 321 3.34 7.66 22.45
CA ALA A 321 4.53 7.02 21.93
C ALA A 321 5.13 6.14 23.04
N THR A 322 5.34 4.87 22.77
CA THR A 322 5.84 3.92 23.77
C THR A 322 6.85 2.94 23.15
N ARG A 323 7.77 2.44 23.98
CA ARG A 323 8.76 1.42 23.59
C ARG A 323 8.96 0.45 24.75
N LEU A 324 8.92 -0.83 24.42
CA LEU A 324 9.36 -1.94 25.27
C LEU A 324 10.44 -2.69 24.50
N SER A 325 11.63 -2.86 25.09
CA SER A 325 12.75 -3.58 24.48
C SER A 325 13.36 -4.52 25.51
N LEU A 326 13.57 -5.76 25.11
CA LEU A 326 14.23 -6.82 25.85
C LEU A 326 15.53 -7.17 25.12
N VAL A 327 16.57 -7.45 25.88
CA VAL A 327 17.85 -7.99 25.42
C VAL A 327 18.06 -9.30 26.18
N PRO A 328 17.51 -10.43 25.68
CA PRO A 328 17.44 -11.68 26.45
C PRO A 328 18.81 -12.20 26.89
N GLU A 329 19.83 -12.05 26.04
CA GLU A 329 21.22 -12.48 26.30
C GLU A 329 21.83 -11.79 27.52
N GLU A 330 21.30 -10.62 27.86
CA GLU A 330 21.81 -9.71 28.88
C GLU A 330 20.84 -9.58 30.06
N ASN A 331 19.77 -10.39 30.11
CA ASN A 331 18.68 -10.30 31.10
C ASN A 331 18.21 -8.86 31.34
N LEU A 332 18.13 -8.06 30.27
CA LEU A 332 17.91 -6.62 30.32
C LEU A 332 16.58 -6.26 29.65
N ALA A 333 15.78 -5.42 30.29
CA ALA A 333 14.65 -4.74 29.64
C ALA A 333 14.67 -3.24 29.90
N VAL A 334 14.24 -2.48 28.90
CA VAL A 334 14.03 -1.04 29.02
C VAL A 334 12.65 -0.68 28.47
N ILE A 335 11.89 0.02 29.31
CA ILE A 335 10.52 0.45 29.05
C ILE A 335 10.48 1.97 29.10
N CYS A 336 9.89 2.61 28.10
CA CYS A 336 9.64 4.05 28.12
C CYS A 336 8.26 4.36 27.54
N LEU A 337 7.42 5.05 28.30
CA LEU A 337 6.03 5.36 27.97
C LEU A 337 5.80 6.87 27.98
N SER A 338 5.30 7.46 26.91
CA SER A 338 4.98 8.89 26.83
C SER A 338 3.52 9.12 26.43
N ASN A 339 2.97 10.22 26.93
CA ASN A 339 1.61 10.68 26.66
C ASN A 339 1.54 11.77 25.56
N LYS A 340 2.49 11.75 24.63
CA LYS A 340 2.49 12.54 23.40
C LYS A 340 3.15 11.73 22.28
N GLU A 341 2.74 11.99 21.05
CA GLU A 341 3.45 11.45 19.88
C GLU A 341 4.82 12.16 19.75
N SER A 342 5.89 11.46 20.10
CA SER A 342 7.26 11.97 19.97
C SER A 342 8.26 10.82 19.76
N SER A 343 9.47 11.16 19.33
CA SER A 343 10.56 10.17 19.20
C SER A 343 11.30 9.91 20.52
N LEU A 344 10.97 10.65 21.58
CA LEU A 344 11.69 10.63 22.84
C LEU A 344 11.74 9.24 23.49
N PRO A 345 10.64 8.46 23.57
CA PRO A 345 10.71 7.11 24.13
C PRO A 345 11.75 6.21 23.47
N HIS A 346 11.86 6.28 22.13
CA HIS A 346 12.85 5.51 21.38
C HIS A 346 14.28 5.98 21.67
N GLN A 347 14.49 7.30 21.77
CA GLN A 347 15.80 7.86 22.11
C GLN A 347 16.22 7.52 23.55
N THR A 348 15.28 7.58 24.50
CA THR A 348 15.51 7.20 25.89
C THR A 348 15.92 5.74 26.01
N VAL A 349 15.20 4.83 25.36
CA VAL A 349 15.58 3.41 25.34
C VAL A 349 16.97 3.23 24.75
N LYS A 350 17.27 3.86 23.62
CA LYS A 350 18.60 3.77 23.00
C LYS A 350 19.73 4.32 23.88
N LYS A 351 19.50 5.45 24.56
CA LYS A 351 20.48 6.05 25.48
C LYS A 351 20.76 5.12 26.67
N ILE A 352 19.73 4.52 27.26
CA ILE A 352 19.91 3.57 28.37
C ILE A 352 20.66 2.33 27.89
N LEU A 353 20.25 1.74 26.76
CA LEU A 353 20.96 0.58 26.19
C LEU A 353 22.42 0.90 25.88
N SER A 354 22.74 2.11 25.40
CA SER A 354 24.13 2.50 25.11
C SER A 354 25.02 2.68 26.34
N GLU A 355 24.44 2.93 27.51
CA GLU A 355 25.19 3.00 28.77
C GLU A 355 25.36 1.61 29.40
N MET A 356 24.47 0.67 29.08
CA MET A 356 24.42 -0.66 29.71
C MET A 356 25.03 -1.78 28.86
N LEU A 357 25.17 -1.58 27.55
CA LEU A 357 25.66 -2.58 26.60
C LEU A 357 26.94 -2.10 25.91
N GLU A 358 27.92 -2.99 25.81
CA GLU A 358 29.18 -2.70 25.15
C GLU A 358 28.99 -2.51 23.65
N ASN A 359 29.66 -1.51 23.07
CA ASN A 359 29.64 -1.22 21.62
C ASN A 359 28.22 -1.03 21.02
N TYR A 360 27.19 -0.80 21.83
CA TYR A 360 25.85 -0.61 21.33
C TYR A 360 25.76 0.65 20.46
N PRO A 361 25.28 0.55 19.21
CA PRO A 361 25.33 1.66 18.27
C PRO A 361 24.43 2.81 18.72
N TYR A 362 25.07 3.84 19.25
CA TYR A 362 24.44 5.09 19.66
C TYR A 362 25.06 6.26 18.89
N ASP A 363 24.51 6.52 17.71
CA ASP A 363 24.69 7.82 17.09
C ASP A 363 23.98 8.84 17.98
N HIS A 364 24.74 9.70 18.67
CA HIS A 364 24.17 10.90 19.29
C HIS A 364 23.37 11.62 18.21
N PRO A 365 22.03 11.60 18.25
CA PRO A 365 21.29 12.25 17.18
C PRO A 365 21.56 13.75 17.32
N ASN A 366 22.38 14.31 16.43
CA ASN A 366 22.42 15.73 16.19
C ASN A 366 21.04 16.11 15.65
N LEU A 367 20.14 16.49 16.56
CA LEU A 367 18.73 16.84 16.30
C LEU A 367 18.54 18.11 15.43
N LEU A 368 19.60 18.60 14.78
CA LEU A 368 19.62 19.90 14.11
C LEU A 368 19.46 19.86 12.59
N LEU A 369 19.36 18.68 11.97
CA LEU A 369 19.21 18.61 10.52
C LEU A 369 17.93 17.84 10.14
N PRO A 370 16.94 18.52 9.55
CA PRO A 370 15.85 17.84 8.87
C PRO A 370 16.44 16.88 7.84
N ALA A 371 15.93 15.64 7.80
CA ALA A 371 16.33 14.69 6.77
C ALA A 371 16.17 15.36 5.40
N GLN A 372 17.29 15.51 4.66
CA GLN A 372 17.23 16.01 3.30
C GLN A 372 16.39 15.04 2.49
N ARG A 373 15.23 15.50 2.00
CA ARG A 373 14.43 14.74 1.05
C ARG A 373 15.28 14.57 -0.21
N LYS A 374 15.83 13.38 -0.41
CA LYS A 374 16.35 12.99 -1.72
C LYS A 374 15.15 12.95 -2.66
N ASN A 375 15.22 13.69 -3.77
CA ASN A 375 14.25 13.53 -4.85
C ASN A 375 14.37 12.10 -5.36
N ALA A 376 13.30 11.31 -5.24
CA ALA A 376 13.27 9.99 -5.82
C ALA A 376 13.42 10.13 -7.35
N PRO A 377 14.16 9.23 -8.02
CA PRO A 377 14.18 9.20 -9.48
C PRO A 377 12.74 9.06 -10.00
N GLY A 378 12.47 9.65 -11.17
CA GLY A 378 11.16 9.56 -11.81
C GLY A 378 10.75 8.10 -11.99
N PHE A 379 9.53 7.76 -11.60
CA PHE A 379 8.97 6.42 -11.73
C PHE A 379 8.94 6.00 -13.21
N LYS A 380 9.58 4.87 -13.53
CA LYS A 380 9.52 4.24 -14.86
C LYS A 380 8.63 3.01 -14.78
N VAL A 381 7.58 2.99 -15.59
CA VAL A 381 6.66 1.84 -15.70
C VAL A 381 7.33 0.77 -16.57
N SER A 382 7.43 -0.46 -16.06
CA SER A 382 7.94 -1.61 -16.83
C SER A 382 6.94 -2.04 -17.91
N ASP A 383 7.42 -2.75 -18.93
CA ASP A 383 6.56 -3.30 -19.99
C ASP A 383 5.49 -4.25 -19.42
N GLU A 384 5.84 -5.00 -18.39
CA GLU A 384 4.93 -5.88 -17.65
C GLU A 384 3.82 -5.11 -16.93
N LEU A 385 4.02 -3.86 -16.56
CA LEU A 385 3.02 -3.07 -15.83
C LEU A 385 2.24 -2.13 -16.74
N ALA A 386 2.82 -1.74 -17.87
CA ALA A 386 2.25 -0.80 -18.82
C ALA A 386 0.91 -1.29 -19.38
N GLY A 387 -0.08 -0.39 -19.42
CA GLY A 387 -1.39 -0.69 -19.98
C GLY A 387 -2.56 -0.15 -19.18
N THR A 388 -3.75 -0.60 -19.57
CA THR A 388 -5.02 -0.29 -18.90
C THR A 388 -5.48 -1.49 -18.09
N TRP A 389 -5.86 -1.23 -16.85
CA TRP A 389 -6.30 -2.23 -15.89
C TRP A 389 -7.72 -1.90 -15.43
N SER A 390 -8.59 -2.90 -15.34
CA SER A 390 -9.97 -2.72 -14.90
C SER A 390 -10.42 -3.86 -13.98
N GLY A 391 -11.19 -3.54 -12.95
CA GLY A 391 -11.77 -4.53 -12.05
C GLY A 391 -12.43 -3.88 -10.85
N ILE A 392 -12.38 -4.56 -9.70
CA ILE A 392 -13.17 -4.18 -8.52
C ILE A 392 -12.33 -3.96 -7.27
N ILE A 393 -12.79 -3.03 -6.45
CA ILE A 393 -12.49 -2.95 -5.02
C ILE A 393 -13.68 -3.55 -4.28
N GLN A 394 -13.47 -4.62 -3.51
CA GLN A 394 -14.51 -5.25 -2.73
C GLN A 394 -14.70 -4.50 -1.40
N THR A 395 -15.87 -3.91 -1.20
CA THR A 395 -16.28 -3.34 0.10
C THR A 395 -17.37 -4.20 0.74
N TYR A 396 -17.63 -3.99 2.04
CA TYR A 396 -18.71 -4.67 2.75
C TYR A 396 -20.11 -4.19 2.32
N GLU A 397 -20.20 -3.03 1.65
CA GLU A 397 -21.43 -2.49 1.04
C GLU A 397 -21.47 -2.73 -0.49
N GLY A 398 -20.70 -3.71 -0.96
CA GLY A 398 -20.64 -4.11 -2.36
C GLY A 398 -19.38 -3.66 -3.10
N PRO A 399 -19.14 -4.17 -4.31
CA PRO A 399 -17.97 -3.82 -5.10
C PRO A 399 -18.03 -2.36 -5.60
N ARG A 400 -16.86 -1.78 -5.87
CA ARG A 400 -16.68 -0.50 -6.57
C ARG A 400 -15.78 -0.72 -7.78
N GLN A 401 -16.15 -0.17 -8.93
CA GLN A 401 -15.34 -0.29 -10.16
C GLN A 401 -14.08 0.58 -10.07
N LEU A 402 -12.92 0.03 -10.39
CA LEU A 402 -11.64 0.73 -10.46
C LEU A 402 -10.99 0.50 -11.81
N GLN A 403 -10.53 1.58 -12.43
CA GLN A 403 -9.69 1.55 -13.62
C GLN A 403 -8.38 2.28 -13.38
N LEU A 404 -7.27 1.69 -13.86
CA LEU A 404 -5.94 2.29 -13.84
C LEU A 404 -5.38 2.40 -15.26
N TRP A 405 -4.70 3.52 -15.55
CA TRP A 405 -3.91 3.71 -16.76
C TRP A 405 -2.46 3.94 -16.35
N LEU A 406 -1.57 3.03 -16.75
CA LEU A 406 -0.15 3.04 -16.39
C LEU A 406 0.69 3.16 -17.65
N GLY A 407 1.30 4.33 -17.86
CA GLY A 407 2.02 4.65 -19.09
C GLY A 407 3.53 4.58 -19.00
N LYS A 408 4.18 4.19 -20.10
CA LYS A 408 5.65 4.06 -20.16
C LYS A 408 6.38 5.40 -20.00
N ASP A 409 5.67 6.50 -20.24
CA ASP A 409 6.12 7.87 -19.97
C ASP A 409 6.14 8.23 -18.47
N GLY A 410 5.72 7.31 -17.60
CA GLY A 410 5.60 7.50 -16.15
C GLY A 410 4.24 8.06 -15.72
N SER A 411 3.32 8.34 -16.66
CA SER A 411 1.98 8.81 -16.33
C SER A 411 1.15 7.69 -15.70
N CYS A 412 0.57 7.96 -14.53
CA CYS A 412 -0.25 7.00 -13.80
C CYS A 412 -1.56 7.66 -13.40
N ARG A 413 -2.71 7.11 -13.81
CA ARG A 413 -4.04 7.65 -13.54
C ARG A 413 -5.00 6.58 -13.03
N ALA A 414 -5.98 6.98 -12.24
CA ALA A 414 -7.01 6.11 -11.69
C ALA A 414 -8.40 6.73 -11.83
N ARG A 415 -9.43 5.90 -12.06
CA ARG A 415 -10.85 6.28 -12.02
C ARG A 415 -11.58 5.31 -11.11
N LEU A 416 -12.18 5.84 -10.04
CA LEU A 416 -13.12 5.11 -9.21
C LEU A 416 -14.54 5.36 -9.74
N GLU A 417 -15.38 4.33 -9.72
CA GLU A 417 -16.78 4.32 -10.16
C GLU A 417 -17.50 5.68 -10.10
N GLY A 418 -17.92 6.19 -11.27
CA GLY A 418 -18.68 7.44 -11.39
C GLY A 418 -17.93 8.72 -10.97
N GLN A 419 -16.66 8.61 -10.56
CA GLN A 419 -15.84 9.73 -10.12
C GLN A 419 -14.87 10.19 -11.21
N LEU A 420 -14.31 11.39 -11.00
CA LEU A 420 -13.34 11.97 -11.91
C LEU A 420 -12.08 11.10 -11.99
N VAL A 421 -11.43 11.10 -13.15
CA VAL A 421 -10.08 10.57 -13.28
C VAL A 421 -9.16 11.39 -12.38
N THR A 422 -8.21 10.74 -11.71
CA THR A 422 -7.21 11.41 -10.87
C THR A 422 -5.82 10.86 -11.14
N VAL A 423 -4.79 11.65 -10.83
CA VAL A 423 -3.40 11.21 -10.93
C VAL A 423 -3.06 10.32 -9.75
N ILE A 424 -2.34 9.24 -10.01
CA ILE A 424 -1.70 8.41 -8.99
C ILE A 424 -0.37 9.07 -8.64
N THR A 425 -0.29 9.61 -7.42
CA THR A 425 0.88 10.28 -6.87
C THR A 425 1.81 9.29 -6.17
N ASN A 426 3.11 9.59 -6.18
CA ASN A 426 4.17 8.73 -5.67
C ASN A 426 4.07 7.26 -6.14
N PRO A 427 3.84 7.01 -7.44
CA PRO A 427 3.79 5.65 -7.93
C PRO A 427 5.16 4.99 -7.78
N ASN A 428 5.17 3.72 -7.38
CA ASN A 428 6.37 2.90 -7.28
C ASN A 428 6.03 1.45 -7.62
N PHE A 429 6.97 0.74 -8.22
CA PHE A 429 6.86 -0.67 -8.56
C PHE A 429 8.13 -1.38 -8.14
N SER A 430 8.04 -2.20 -7.09
CA SER A 430 9.20 -2.90 -6.51
C SER A 430 8.76 -4.24 -5.96
N GLY A 431 9.54 -5.30 -6.18
CA GLY A 431 9.18 -6.65 -5.72
C GLY A 431 7.79 -7.05 -6.22
N ASN A 432 7.52 -6.80 -7.51
CA ASN A 432 6.26 -7.12 -8.17
C ASN A 432 5.02 -6.40 -7.59
N THR A 433 5.21 -5.38 -6.75
CA THR A 433 4.13 -4.64 -6.08
C THR A 433 4.04 -3.22 -6.60
N LEU A 434 2.89 -2.88 -7.21
CA LEU A 434 2.50 -1.51 -7.53
C LEU A 434 1.97 -0.81 -6.27
N THR A 435 2.56 0.34 -5.97
CA THR A 435 2.08 1.25 -4.94
C THR A 435 1.83 2.64 -5.51
N GLY A 436 0.91 3.38 -4.91
CA GLY A 436 0.61 4.76 -5.30
C GLY A 436 -0.57 5.31 -4.52
N ILE A 437 -0.79 6.62 -4.60
CA ILE A 437 -1.85 7.31 -3.86
C ILE A 437 -2.71 8.14 -4.81
N PHE A 438 -4.02 7.95 -4.79
CA PHE A 438 -4.95 8.73 -5.60
C PHE A 438 -6.14 9.23 -4.78
N SER A 439 -6.88 10.20 -5.32
CA SER A 439 -8.09 10.72 -4.68
C SER A 439 -9.30 9.93 -5.15
N GLY A 440 -10.11 9.48 -4.21
CA GLY A 440 -11.38 8.80 -4.47
C GLY A 440 -12.11 8.56 -3.16
N ASP A 441 -13.42 8.35 -3.25
CA ASP A 441 -14.28 8.05 -2.11
C ASP A 441 -14.96 6.69 -2.34
N LEU A 442 -14.73 5.72 -1.44
CA LEU A 442 -15.37 4.40 -1.55
C LEU A 442 -16.87 4.44 -1.21
N GLN A 443 -17.34 5.52 -0.59
CA GLN A 443 -18.73 5.75 -0.21
C GLN A 443 -19.31 4.60 0.62
N THR A 444 -18.56 4.14 1.61
CA THR A 444 -19.07 3.24 2.67
C THR A 444 -19.42 4.05 3.91
N SER A 445 -20.28 3.51 4.78
CA SER A 445 -20.63 4.16 6.05
C SER A 445 -19.40 4.52 6.90
N ASP A 446 -18.35 3.69 6.88
CA ASP A 446 -17.11 3.97 7.63
C ASP A 446 -16.17 4.99 6.94
N THR A 447 -16.07 4.94 5.61
CA THR A 447 -15.13 5.80 4.85
C THR A 447 -15.63 7.24 4.70
N THR A 448 -16.95 7.45 4.78
CA THR A 448 -17.54 8.80 4.70
C THR A 448 -17.39 9.61 6.00
N ARG A 449 -16.97 9.00 7.11
CA ARG A 449 -16.81 9.69 8.41
C ARG A 449 -15.77 10.82 8.38
N VAL A 450 -14.69 10.64 7.60
CA VAL A 450 -13.65 11.64 7.39
C VAL A 450 -13.07 11.54 5.99
N LYS A 451 -12.60 12.68 5.45
CA LYS A 451 -11.94 12.71 4.15
C LYS A 451 -10.67 11.84 4.15
N HIS A 452 -10.53 11.02 3.13
CA HIS A 452 -9.45 10.06 2.96
C HIS A 452 -8.79 10.18 1.58
N LEU A 453 -7.67 9.47 1.44
CA LEU A 453 -7.02 9.15 0.17
C LEU A 453 -7.00 7.64 0.01
N LEU A 454 -6.93 7.17 -1.23
CA LEU A 454 -6.83 5.76 -1.55
C LEU A 454 -5.37 5.42 -1.85
N ARG A 455 -4.81 4.45 -1.13
CA ARG A 455 -3.46 3.92 -1.35
C ARG A 455 -3.55 2.56 -2.01
N LEU A 456 -2.89 2.40 -3.14
CA LEU A 456 -2.76 1.13 -3.84
C LEU A 456 -1.58 0.35 -3.26
N ARG A 457 -1.77 -0.96 -3.07
CA ARG A 457 -0.73 -1.95 -2.87
C ARG A 457 -1.13 -3.24 -3.58
N LEU A 458 -0.87 -3.31 -4.88
CA LEU A 458 -1.31 -4.39 -5.76
C LEU A 458 -0.11 -5.18 -6.26
N GLN A 459 -0.09 -6.50 -6.03
CA GLN A 459 0.88 -7.41 -6.61
C GLN A 459 0.48 -7.79 -8.04
N LEU A 460 1.43 -7.78 -8.96
CA LEU A 460 1.22 -8.17 -10.35
C LEU A 460 1.39 -9.68 -10.53
N ASN A 461 0.30 -10.41 -10.73
CA ASN A 461 0.34 -11.84 -10.98
C ASN A 461 -0.11 -12.10 -12.43
N ALA A 462 0.86 -12.21 -13.34
CA ALA A 462 0.65 -12.32 -14.78
C ALA A 462 -0.19 -11.15 -15.33
N GLU A 463 -1.45 -11.41 -15.70
CA GLU A 463 -2.39 -10.41 -16.26
C GLU A 463 -3.35 -9.82 -15.20
N GLU A 464 -3.08 -10.05 -13.91
CA GLU A 464 -3.90 -9.55 -12.81
C GLU A 464 -3.09 -8.68 -11.85
N LEU A 465 -3.68 -7.58 -11.39
CA LEU A 465 -3.21 -6.83 -10.22
C LEU A 465 -4.12 -7.17 -9.04
N VAL A 466 -3.57 -7.80 -8.01
CA VAL A 466 -4.32 -8.27 -6.83
C VAL A 466 -3.68 -7.73 -5.56
N GLY A 467 -4.48 -7.21 -4.64
CA GLY A 467 -3.93 -6.64 -3.41
C GLY A 467 -4.92 -5.85 -2.58
N ALA A 468 -4.42 -4.80 -1.94
CA ALA A 468 -5.22 -3.88 -1.14
C ALA A 468 -5.37 -2.51 -1.83
N THR A 469 -6.59 -1.98 -1.78
CA THR A 469 -6.81 -0.53 -1.84
C THR A 469 -7.17 -0.05 -0.44
N GLU A 470 -6.34 0.81 0.12
CA GLU A 470 -6.44 1.27 1.51
C GLU A 470 -7.04 2.67 1.55
N ALA A 471 -8.21 2.82 2.18
CA ALA A 471 -8.75 4.13 2.52
C ALA A 471 -8.05 4.63 3.78
N VAL A 472 -7.23 5.66 3.63
CA VAL A 472 -6.42 6.23 4.72
C VAL A 472 -6.78 7.69 4.89
N THR A 473 -7.17 8.08 6.09
CA THR A 473 -7.52 9.47 6.38
C THR A 473 -6.41 10.44 5.99
N ASN A 474 -6.82 11.54 5.36
CA ASN A 474 -5.90 12.58 4.97
C ASN A 474 -5.60 13.48 6.18
N MET A 475 -4.45 13.22 6.81
CA MET A 475 -3.96 13.96 7.99
C MET A 475 -3.46 15.38 7.69
N ASN A 476 -3.46 15.81 6.41
CA ASN A 476 -3.17 17.20 6.08
C ASN A 476 -4.27 18.12 6.63
N VAL A 477 -3.88 19.36 6.91
CA VAL A 477 -4.76 20.42 7.39
C VAL A 477 -6.01 20.51 6.51
N GLN A 478 -7.17 20.30 7.11
CA GLN A 478 -8.45 20.53 6.45
C GLN A 478 -8.92 21.94 6.78
N TRP A 479 -9.43 22.64 5.77
CA TRP A 479 -10.05 23.94 5.94
C TRP A 479 -11.56 23.76 5.87
N VAL A 480 -12.24 24.01 6.98
CA VAL A 480 -13.71 24.01 7.04
C VAL A 480 -14.13 25.39 7.51
N GLN A 481 -14.90 26.11 6.68
CA GLN A 481 -15.37 27.48 6.96
C GLN A 481 -14.23 28.44 7.37
N GLY A 482 -13.08 28.35 6.71
CA GLY A 482 -11.91 29.21 7.01
C GLY A 482 -11.16 28.86 8.31
N LYS A 483 -11.55 27.80 9.02
CA LYS A 483 -10.81 27.29 10.19
C LYS A 483 -9.94 26.10 9.80
N ARG A 484 -8.70 26.13 10.25
CA ARG A 484 -7.75 25.00 10.20
C ARG A 484 -8.20 23.94 11.19
N ILE A 485 -8.61 22.78 10.68
CA ILE A 485 -9.00 21.61 11.46
C ILE A 485 -8.02 20.48 11.14
N THR A 486 -7.40 19.94 12.19
CA THR A 486 -6.75 18.62 12.12
C THR A 486 -7.85 17.59 12.36
N PRO A 487 -8.06 16.60 11.47
CA PRO A 487 -9.06 15.56 11.68
C PRO A 487 -8.84 14.89 13.05
N ARG A 488 -9.88 14.85 13.89
CA ARG A 488 -9.84 14.16 15.18
C ARG A 488 -9.89 12.65 14.98
N ALA A 489 -10.83 12.20 14.16
CA ALA A 489 -10.93 10.83 13.69
C ALA A 489 -9.98 10.58 12.52
N TYR A 490 -9.27 9.46 12.55
CA TYR A 490 -8.57 8.93 11.40
C TYR A 490 -8.70 7.41 11.38
N TYR A 491 -8.49 6.82 10.23
CA TYR A 491 -8.57 5.38 10.04
C TYR A 491 -7.65 4.97 8.89
N GLY A 492 -7.40 3.67 8.82
CA GLY A 492 -6.81 2.98 7.69
C GLY A 492 -7.63 1.73 7.49
N LEU A 493 -8.28 1.60 6.32
CA LEU A 493 -9.22 0.52 6.03
C LEU A 493 -8.83 -0.13 4.71
N SER A 494 -8.42 -1.40 4.77
CA SER A 494 -8.03 -2.15 3.59
C SER A 494 -9.20 -2.86 2.94
N HIS A 495 -9.22 -2.81 1.62
CA HIS A 495 -10.23 -3.46 0.79
C HIS A 495 -9.54 -4.35 -0.24
N TYR A 496 -9.99 -5.60 -0.36
CA TYR A 496 -9.48 -6.51 -1.38
C TYR A 496 -9.75 -5.92 -2.77
N THR A 497 -8.72 -5.86 -3.61
CA THR A 497 -8.79 -5.28 -4.95
C THR A 497 -8.25 -6.27 -5.95
N LYS A 498 -8.97 -6.46 -7.05
CA LYS A 498 -8.58 -7.33 -8.16
C LYS A 498 -8.87 -6.64 -9.49
N LEU A 499 -7.83 -6.40 -10.29
CA LEU A 499 -7.90 -5.81 -11.61
C LEU A 499 -7.31 -6.77 -12.64
N LYS A 500 -7.87 -6.76 -13.84
CA LYS A 500 -7.32 -7.47 -15.01
C LYS A 500 -6.79 -6.47 -16.01
N ARG A 501 -5.70 -6.81 -16.69
CA ARG A 501 -5.26 -6.02 -17.84
C ARG A 501 -6.27 -6.16 -18.97
N ILE A 502 -6.69 -5.03 -19.52
CA ILE A 502 -7.59 -4.97 -20.68
C ILE A 502 -6.89 -4.42 -21.93
N SER A 503 -5.68 -3.87 -21.79
CA SER A 503 -4.82 -3.44 -22.90
C SER A 503 -3.37 -3.32 -22.44
N THR A 504 -2.41 -3.69 -23.28
CA THR A 504 -0.95 -3.55 -23.06
C THR A 504 -0.37 -2.22 -23.59
N ILE A 505 -1.20 -1.38 -24.18
CA ILE A 505 -0.78 -0.12 -24.83
C ILE A 505 -0.76 0.98 -23.77
N GLY A 506 0.44 1.27 -23.26
CA GLY A 506 0.66 2.22 -22.15
C GLY A 506 1.04 3.65 -22.56
N SER A 507 1.46 3.93 -23.80
CA SER A 507 1.83 5.30 -24.24
C SER A 507 1.86 5.36 -25.76
N GLN A 508 2.04 6.54 -26.37
CA GLN A 508 2.13 6.71 -27.83
C GLN A 508 3.03 5.66 -28.51
N HIS A 509 2.46 4.82 -29.37
CA HIS A 509 3.15 3.78 -30.14
C HIS A 509 3.13 4.13 -31.63
N THR A 510 4.29 4.15 -32.28
CA THR A 510 4.35 4.17 -33.74
C THR A 510 3.89 2.81 -34.28
N LEU A 511 2.93 2.82 -35.22
CA LEU A 511 2.38 1.59 -35.78
C LEU A 511 3.12 1.10 -37.02
N LEU A 512 3.91 1.95 -37.69
CA LEU A 512 4.65 1.64 -38.91
C LEU A 512 6.17 1.83 -38.70
N ASN A 513 6.96 0.80 -39.04
CA ASN A 513 8.42 0.86 -38.97
C ASN A 513 9.00 1.55 -40.22
N GLU A 514 10.27 1.96 -40.17
CA GLU A 514 10.90 2.72 -41.26
C GLU A 514 11.17 1.88 -42.52
N THR A 515 11.28 0.56 -42.40
CA THR A 515 11.87 -0.31 -43.43
C THR A 515 11.00 -1.48 -43.89
N ASP A 516 9.89 -1.79 -43.21
CA ASP A 516 9.09 -2.97 -43.52
C ASP A 516 7.61 -2.90 -43.06
N LEU A 517 6.84 -3.90 -43.48
CA LEU A 517 5.46 -4.16 -43.07
C LEU A 517 5.36 -5.03 -41.82
N ILE A 518 6.40 -5.12 -40.97
CA ILE A 518 6.32 -5.95 -39.76
C ILE A 518 5.14 -5.46 -38.90
N GLY A 519 4.25 -6.39 -38.52
CA GLY A 519 3.02 -6.09 -37.79
C GLY A 519 1.80 -5.77 -38.67
N TRP A 520 1.98 -5.68 -39.98
CA TRP A 520 0.92 -5.46 -40.97
C TRP A 520 0.74 -6.67 -41.90
N GLU A 521 -0.45 -6.78 -42.47
CA GLU A 521 -0.83 -7.77 -43.46
C GLU A 521 -1.48 -7.08 -44.65
N VAL A 522 -1.09 -7.46 -45.86
CA VAL A 522 -1.78 -7.05 -47.09
C VAL A 522 -3.11 -7.80 -47.16
N VAL A 523 -4.20 -7.05 -47.33
CA VAL A 523 -5.53 -7.61 -47.52
C VAL A 523 -5.61 -8.21 -48.93
N LYS A 524 -6.09 -9.46 -49.04
CA LYS A 524 -6.15 -10.20 -50.31
C LYS A 524 -7.52 -10.82 -50.62
N ASP A 525 -8.48 -10.63 -49.72
CA ASP A 525 -9.80 -11.23 -49.80
C ASP A 525 -10.75 -10.37 -50.65
N TYR A 526 -11.77 -10.99 -51.25
CA TYR A 526 -12.84 -10.30 -51.98
C TYR A 526 -12.35 -9.28 -53.03
N ASP A 527 -12.68 -8.00 -52.86
CA ASP A 527 -12.33 -6.89 -53.77
C ASP A 527 -10.84 -6.52 -53.77
N PHE A 528 -10.05 -7.13 -52.87
CA PHE A 528 -8.60 -6.94 -52.77
C PHE A 528 -7.79 -8.02 -53.51
N LYS A 529 -8.44 -8.98 -54.19
CA LYS A 529 -7.75 -10.04 -54.94
C LYS A 529 -6.79 -9.49 -56.01
N ASN A 530 -7.13 -8.35 -56.61
CA ASN A 530 -6.32 -7.65 -57.59
C ASN A 530 -5.75 -6.34 -56.99
N HIS A 531 -5.23 -6.42 -55.75
CA HIS A 531 -4.58 -5.27 -55.12
C HIS A 531 -3.36 -4.80 -55.91
N GLY A 532 -3.06 -3.50 -55.84
CA GLY A 532 -1.83 -2.90 -56.36
C GLY A 532 -0.60 -3.23 -55.51
N SER A 533 0.56 -2.65 -55.82
CA SER A 533 1.76 -2.83 -55.00
C SER A 533 1.54 -2.31 -53.57
N VAL A 534 2.15 -2.97 -52.58
CA VAL A 534 2.14 -2.53 -51.18
C VAL A 534 3.57 -2.56 -50.67
N GLU A 535 4.11 -1.38 -50.38
CA GLU A 535 5.52 -1.19 -50.04
C GLU A 535 5.68 -0.22 -48.88
N VAL A 536 6.76 -0.36 -48.11
CA VAL A 536 7.16 0.60 -47.08
C VAL A 536 8.57 1.07 -47.41
N GLU A 537 8.75 2.38 -47.55
CA GLU A 537 10.02 3.01 -47.85
C GLU A 537 10.16 4.27 -47.00
N GLU A 538 11.25 4.39 -46.24
CA GLU A 538 11.55 5.53 -45.37
C GLU A 538 10.36 5.91 -44.44
N GLY A 539 9.68 4.90 -43.88
CA GLY A 539 8.53 5.09 -42.98
C GLY A 539 7.25 5.58 -43.68
N VAL A 540 7.19 5.49 -45.01
CA VAL A 540 5.98 5.76 -45.82
C VAL A 540 5.41 4.45 -46.33
N LEU A 541 4.18 4.13 -45.92
CA LEU A 541 3.37 3.05 -46.47
C LEU A 541 2.75 3.50 -47.79
N LYS A 542 3.06 2.80 -48.88
CA LYS A 542 2.56 3.07 -50.23
C LYS A 542 1.57 1.99 -50.64
N LEU A 543 0.34 2.38 -50.98
CA LEU A 543 -0.69 1.52 -51.57
C LEU A 543 -0.87 1.91 -53.04
N GLY A 544 -0.47 1.03 -53.94
CA GLY A 544 -0.70 1.15 -55.37
C GLY A 544 -2.17 0.94 -55.73
N LYS A 545 -2.58 1.42 -56.90
CA LYS A 545 -3.98 1.33 -57.35
C LYS A 545 -4.38 -0.12 -57.64
N GLY A 546 -5.34 -0.63 -56.88
CA GLY A 546 -5.94 -1.95 -57.09
C GLY A 546 -7.14 -1.93 -58.05
N SER A 547 -7.69 -3.11 -58.33
CA SER A 547 -8.90 -3.30 -59.13
C SER A 547 -9.96 -4.11 -58.36
N PRO A 548 -10.85 -3.46 -57.57
CA PRO A 548 -10.91 -2.01 -57.31
C PRO A 548 -10.06 -1.53 -56.14
N ALA A 549 -9.59 -2.39 -55.23
CA ALA A 549 -9.06 -1.96 -53.93
C ALA A 549 -7.67 -2.49 -53.60
N SER A 550 -6.93 -1.70 -52.82
CA SER A 550 -5.70 -2.12 -52.13
C SER A 550 -5.82 -1.78 -50.66
N GLY A 551 -5.30 -2.61 -49.77
CA GLY A 551 -5.39 -2.33 -48.35
C GLY A 551 -4.43 -3.14 -47.49
N VAL A 552 -4.21 -2.64 -46.28
CA VAL A 552 -3.44 -3.30 -45.24
C VAL A 552 -4.19 -3.27 -43.92
N ARG A 553 -3.97 -4.28 -43.08
CA ARG A 553 -4.47 -4.36 -41.70
C ARG A 553 -3.36 -4.72 -40.73
N VAL A 554 -3.55 -4.40 -39.45
CA VAL A 554 -2.63 -4.87 -38.40
C VAL A 554 -2.87 -6.35 -38.09
N LYS A 555 -1.80 -7.10 -37.81
CA LYS A 555 -1.84 -8.53 -37.43
C LYS A 555 -2.14 -8.79 -35.96
N ARG A 556 -2.17 -7.73 -35.15
CA ARG A 556 -2.31 -7.78 -33.69
C ARG A 556 -3.70 -7.31 -33.26
N GLU A 557 -4.06 -7.63 -32.03
CA GLU A 557 -5.21 -6.99 -31.39
C GLU A 557 -5.02 -5.47 -31.35
N PHE A 558 -6.14 -4.75 -31.48
CA PHE A 558 -6.18 -3.29 -31.49
C PHE A 558 -7.15 -2.80 -30.40
N PRO A 559 -6.86 -1.68 -29.69
CA PRO A 559 -7.76 -1.16 -28.67
C PRO A 559 -9.15 -0.91 -29.21
N LYS A 560 -10.18 -1.35 -28.49
CA LYS A 560 -11.59 -1.18 -28.91
C LYS A 560 -12.18 0.18 -28.58
N MET A 561 -11.64 0.87 -27.57
CA MET A 561 -12.13 2.15 -27.05
C MET A 561 -10.97 2.94 -26.43
N ASN A 562 -11.17 4.24 -26.23
CA ASN A 562 -10.27 5.13 -25.49
C ASN A 562 -8.85 5.21 -26.08
N TYR A 563 -8.79 5.45 -27.39
CA TYR A 563 -7.55 5.61 -28.14
C TYR A 563 -7.66 6.71 -29.19
N GLU A 564 -6.52 7.22 -29.63
CA GLU A 564 -6.38 8.19 -30.70
C GLU A 564 -5.35 7.68 -31.70
N VAL A 565 -5.67 7.81 -32.99
CA VAL A 565 -4.76 7.54 -34.08
C VAL A 565 -4.44 8.85 -34.78
N GLU A 566 -3.16 9.19 -34.87
CA GLU A 566 -2.66 10.29 -35.69
C GLU A 566 -1.84 9.73 -36.85
N PHE A 567 -2.02 10.28 -38.04
CA PHE A 567 -1.25 9.92 -39.23
C PHE A 567 -1.28 11.03 -40.26
N GLU A 568 -0.42 10.95 -41.27
CA GLU A 568 -0.53 11.75 -42.48
C GLU A 568 -0.91 10.84 -43.66
N ALA A 569 -1.80 11.29 -44.53
CA ALA A 569 -2.22 10.56 -45.72
C ALA A 569 -2.26 11.46 -46.96
N ARG A 570 -2.01 10.90 -48.14
CA ARG A 570 -2.21 11.59 -49.42
C ARG A 570 -2.72 10.66 -50.51
N ARG A 571 -3.54 11.20 -51.42
CA ARG A 571 -3.85 10.54 -52.69
C ARG A 571 -2.70 10.78 -53.67
N VAL A 572 -2.19 9.73 -54.30
CA VAL A 572 -1.14 9.86 -55.34
C VAL A 572 -1.79 10.10 -56.70
N GLU A 573 -2.78 9.26 -57.05
CA GLU A 573 -3.61 9.39 -58.24
C GLU A 573 -4.93 8.61 -58.09
N GLY A 574 -5.90 8.88 -58.97
CA GLY A 574 -7.18 8.19 -59.04
C GLY A 574 -8.35 9.10 -58.67
N SER A 575 -9.55 8.52 -58.53
CA SER A 575 -10.80 9.30 -58.53
C SER A 575 -11.74 9.04 -57.36
N ASP A 576 -11.46 8.07 -56.49
CA ASP A 576 -12.33 7.74 -55.35
C ASP A 576 -11.57 7.89 -54.02
N PHE A 577 -12.01 7.23 -52.94
CA PHE A 577 -11.38 7.41 -51.63
C PHE A 577 -9.96 6.84 -51.59
N PHE A 578 -9.03 7.67 -51.11
CA PHE A 578 -7.63 7.29 -50.91
C PHE A 578 -7.37 6.81 -49.48
N CYS A 579 -8.30 7.05 -48.55
CA CYS A 579 -8.22 6.58 -47.17
C CYS A 579 -9.61 6.11 -46.70
N GLY A 580 -9.80 4.80 -46.71
CA GLY A 580 -10.77 4.09 -45.88
C GLY A 580 -10.04 3.57 -44.64
N LEU A 581 -10.21 4.23 -43.51
CA LEU A 581 -9.61 3.82 -42.24
C LEU A 581 -10.65 3.02 -41.44
N THR A 582 -10.48 1.70 -41.40
CA THR A 582 -11.30 0.82 -40.56
C THR A 582 -10.71 0.77 -39.16
N PHE A 583 -11.54 0.96 -38.14
CA PHE A 583 -11.12 0.97 -36.75
C PHE A 583 -12.19 0.37 -35.82
N PRO A 584 -11.79 -0.24 -34.69
CA PRO A 584 -12.73 -0.86 -33.76
C PRO A 584 -13.41 0.20 -32.86
N ILE A 585 -14.68 -0.04 -32.53
CA ILE A 585 -15.43 0.72 -31.55
C ILE A 585 -16.30 -0.21 -30.72
N ASN A 586 -16.02 -0.30 -29.42
CA ASN A 586 -16.64 -1.25 -28.51
C ASN A 586 -16.54 -2.69 -29.07
N ASP A 587 -17.65 -3.39 -29.28
CA ASP A 587 -17.68 -4.73 -29.89
C ASP A 587 -17.97 -4.73 -31.40
N SER A 588 -17.90 -3.56 -32.02
CA SER A 588 -18.13 -3.35 -33.45
C SER A 588 -16.95 -2.63 -34.11
N TYR A 589 -17.15 -2.17 -35.34
CA TYR A 589 -16.19 -1.40 -36.14
C TYR A 589 -16.88 -0.20 -36.77
N CYS A 590 -16.09 0.73 -37.27
CA CYS A 590 -16.54 1.84 -38.10
C CYS A 590 -15.43 2.15 -39.11
N THR A 591 -15.77 2.82 -40.21
CA THR A 591 -14.80 3.22 -41.23
C THR A 591 -14.87 4.72 -41.48
N LEU A 592 -13.75 5.43 -41.33
CA LEU A 592 -13.60 6.81 -41.81
C LEU A 592 -13.26 6.78 -43.30
N ILE A 593 -14.05 7.46 -44.12
CA ILE A 593 -13.80 7.65 -45.54
C ILE A 593 -13.25 9.06 -45.78
N ILE A 594 -12.16 9.17 -46.54
CA ILE A 594 -11.61 10.44 -47.02
C ILE A 594 -11.46 10.38 -48.54
N GLY A 595 -12.23 11.23 -49.24
CA GLY A 595 -12.25 11.36 -50.69
C GLY A 595 -13.22 10.40 -51.40
N GLY A 596 -14.28 9.92 -50.75
CA GLY A 596 -15.23 8.98 -51.36
C GLY A 596 -16.18 9.62 -52.39
N TRP A 597 -16.99 8.78 -53.06
CA TRP A 597 -18.04 9.17 -54.02
C TRP A 597 -17.52 10.07 -55.15
N GLY A 598 -16.43 9.67 -55.79
CA GLY A 598 -15.82 10.45 -56.86
C GLY A 598 -14.87 11.54 -56.39
N GLY A 599 -14.36 11.44 -55.16
CA GLY A 599 -13.17 12.19 -54.72
C GLY A 599 -13.41 13.25 -53.65
N GLY A 600 -14.65 13.50 -53.24
CA GLY A 600 -15.00 14.69 -52.46
C GLY A 600 -15.54 14.45 -51.05
N VAL A 601 -16.06 13.26 -50.75
CA VAL A 601 -16.77 13.02 -49.48
C VAL A 601 -15.81 12.62 -48.37
N VAL A 602 -16.02 13.22 -47.20
CA VAL A 602 -15.39 12.82 -45.93
C VAL A 602 -16.48 12.52 -44.91
N GLY A 603 -16.39 11.39 -44.22
CA GLY A 603 -17.36 11.04 -43.18
C GLY A 603 -17.12 9.65 -42.58
N LEU A 604 -17.81 9.37 -41.49
CA LEU A 604 -17.85 8.05 -40.87
C LEU A 604 -18.95 7.21 -41.52
N SER A 605 -18.61 6.03 -42.01
CA SER A 605 -19.56 5.10 -42.63
C SER A 605 -20.18 4.14 -41.63
N ASN A 606 -21.38 3.66 -41.93
CA ASN A 606 -22.16 2.66 -41.19
C ASN A 606 -22.55 3.11 -39.78
N ILE A 607 -22.80 4.41 -39.63
CA ILE A 607 -23.47 4.95 -38.46
C ILE A 607 -24.97 4.77 -38.68
N ASP A 608 -25.63 4.05 -37.78
CA ASP A 608 -27.06 3.73 -37.86
C ASP A 608 -27.47 3.14 -39.22
N THR A 609 -26.64 2.24 -39.77
CA THR A 609 -26.79 1.58 -41.09
C THR A 609 -26.66 2.48 -42.33
N MET A 610 -26.29 3.75 -42.15
CA MET A 610 -26.13 4.73 -43.24
C MET A 610 -24.67 4.85 -43.70
N ALA A 611 -24.45 5.00 -45.00
CA ALA A 611 -23.12 5.26 -45.55
C ALA A 611 -22.61 6.68 -45.20
N ALA A 612 -21.30 6.93 -45.37
CA ALA A 612 -20.68 8.21 -45.01
C ALA A 612 -21.23 9.44 -45.77
N ILE A 613 -21.95 9.26 -46.89
CA ILE A 613 -22.64 10.35 -47.62
C ILE A 613 -24.06 10.62 -47.10
N GLU A 614 -24.63 9.68 -46.35
CA GLU A 614 -26.06 9.65 -46.00
C GLU A 614 -26.34 10.14 -44.56
N ASN A 615 -25.31 10.27 -43.73
CA ASN A 615 -25.46 10.53 -42.30
C ASN A 615 -24.96 11.92 -41.87
N GLU A 616 -25.09 12.23 -40.57
CA GLU A 616 -24.77 13.55 -40.01
C GLU A 616 -23.29 13.96 -40.12
N THR A 617 -22.40 13.00 -40.36
CA THR A 617 -20.96 13.24 -40.49
C THR A 617 -20.53 13.63 -41.89
N THR A 618 -21.44 13.61 -42.88
CA THR A 618 -21.12 13.96 -44.27
C THR A 618 -20.53 15.37 -44.35
N ARG A 619 -19.29 15.44 -44.85
CA ARG A 619 -18.58 16.67 -45.17
C ARG A 619 -17.89 16.52 -46.52
N TYR A 620 -17.37 17.63 -47.04
CA TYR A 620 -16.69 17.66 -48.32
C TYR A 620 -15.27 18.21 -48.17
N LEU A 621 -14.33 17.54 -48.82
CA LEU A 621 -12.93 17.95 -48.93
C LEU A 621 -12.55 17.94 -50.41
N GLU A 622 -12.04 19.07 -50.92
CA GLU A 622 -11.43 19.10 -52.25
C GLU A 622 -10.07 18.39 -52.18
N VAL A 623 -10.05 17.10 -52.50
CA VAL A 623 -8.83 16.29 -52.46
C VAL A 623 -7.91 16.69 -53.61
N LYS A 624 -6.71 17.18 -53.26
CA LYS A 624 -5.64 17.49 -54.20
C LYS A 624 -4.64 16.36 -54.23
N ASP A 625 -4.33 15.88 -55.44
CA ASP A 625 -3.34 14.83 -55.60
C ASP A 625 -1.96 15.29 -55.13
N LYS A 626 -1.24 14.39 -54.49
CA LYS A 626 0.11 14.55 -53.92
C LYS A 626 0.20 15.52 -52.74
N GLN A 627 -0.93 16.05 -52.24
CA GLN A 627 -1.00 16.84 -51.00
C GLN A 627 -1.12 15.94 -49.77
N TRP A 628 -0.28 16.17 -48.78
CA TRP A 628 -0.38 15.54 -47.46
C TRP A 628 -1.47 16.20 -46.62
N TYR A 629 -2.30 15.37 -46.01
CA TYR A 629 -3.32 15.74 -45.04
C TYR A 629 -2.96 15.14 -43.68
N GLN A 630 -2.94 15.96 -42.62
CA GLN A 630 -2.76 15.49 -41.25
C GLN A 630 -4.11 15.04 -40.70
N VAL A 631 -4.22 13.79 -40.28
CA VAL A 631 -5.45 13.18 -39.79
C VAL A 631 -5.29 12.74 -38.34
N ALA A 632 -6.26 13.10 -37.51
CA ALA A 632 -6.39 12.59 -36.14
C ALA A 632 -7.79 12.00 -35.96
N LEU A 633 -7.87 10.80 -35.42
CA LEU A 633 -9.12 10.11 -35.10
C LEU A 633 -9.08 9.66 -33.64
N THR A 634 -10.00 10.15 -32.82
CA THR A 634 -10.12 9.82 -31.39
C THR A 634 -11.39 9.02 -31.18
N VAL A 635 -11.28 7.84 -30.59
CA VAL A 635 -12.40 6.99 -30.17
C VAL A 635 -12.43 6.96 -28.65
N SER A 636 -13.48 7.52 -28.04
CA SER A 636 -13.67 7.57 -26.60
C SER A 636 -15.02 7.03 -26.17
N GLU A 637 -15.20 6.75 -24.87
CA GLU A 637 -16.50 6.39 -24.29
C GLU A 637 -17.62 7.42 -24.54
N GLU A 638 -17.28 8.68 -24.86
CA GLU A 638 -18.26 9.74 -25.09
C GLU A 638 -18.53 10.02 -26.56
N GLN A 639 -17.48 10.00 -27.39
CA GLN A 639 -17.55 10.43 -28.78
C GLN A 639 -16.43 9.86 -29.66
N ILE A 640 -16.72 9.79 -30.96
CA ILE A 640 -15.72 9.70 -32.04
C ILE A 640 -15.49 11.11 -32.58
N GLN A 641 -14.23 11.52 -32.68
CA GLN A 641 -13.86 12.78 -33.31
C GLN A 641 -12.84 12.55 -34.42
N VAL A 642 -12.97 13.32 -35.50
CA VAL A 642 -12.07 13.28 -36.66
C VAL A 642 -11.66 14.69 -37.02
N TRP A 643 -10.35 14.91 -37.10
CA TRP A 643 -9.76 16.16 -37.60
C TRP A 643 -8.91 15.89 -38.82
N ILE A 644 -9.00 16.80 -39.80
CA ILE A 644 -8.12 16.84 -40.96
C ILE A 644 -7.58 18.26 -41.10
N ASP A 645 -6.26 18.43 -41.09
CA ASP A 645 -5.56 19.73 -41.13
C ASP A 645 -6.12 20.77 -40.13
N ASN A 646 -6.38 20.32 -38.89
CA ASN A 646 -6.96 21.09 -37.78
C ASN A 646 -8.42 21.51 -37.95
N LEU A 647 -9.13 21.02 -38.97
CA LEU A 647 -10.58 21.20 -39.11
C LEU A 647 -11.30 19.95 -38.62
N GLU A 648 -12.34 20.12 -37.79
CA GLU A 648 -13.18 19.00 -37.32
C GLU A 648 -14.13 18.58 -38.45
N TYR A 649 -14.03 17.32 -38.89
CA TYR A 649 -14.86 16.72 -39.93
C TYR A 649 -15.98 15.83 -39.37
N ALA A 650 -15.77 15.22 -38.21
CA ALA A 650 -16.80 14.44 -37.52
C ALA A 650 -16.68 14.58 -36.01
N ASN A 651 -17.82 14.61 -35.32
CA ASN A 651 -17.93 14.59 -33.87
C ASN A 651 -19.26 13.93 -33.48
N VAL A 652 -19.23 12.63 -33.19
CA VAL A 652 -20.43 11.80 -33.01
C VAL A 652 -20.43 11.20 -31.62
N LYS A 653 -21.55 11.29 -30.90
CA LYS A 653 -21.69 10.74 -29.54
C LYS A 653 -21.84 9.21 -29.59
N THR A 654 -20.88 8.48 -29.06
CA THR A 654 -20.84 7.00 -29.16
C THR A 654 -22.06 6.31 -28.56
N LYS A 655 -22.65 6.88 -27.49
CA LYS A 655 -23.84 6.29 -26.83
C LYS A 655 -25.16 6.52 -27.57
N LYS A 656 -25.19 7.39 -28.58
CA LYS A 656 -26.42 7.76 -29.30
C LYS A 656 -26.61 7.03 -30.63
N HIS A 657 -25.56 6.35 -31.11
CA HIS A 657 -25.54 5.74 -32.44
C HIS A 657 -25.12 4.28 -32.37
N LYS A 658 -25.56 3.50 -33.35
CA LYS A 658 -25.05 2.16 -33.63
C LYS A 658 -23.95 2.25 -34.67
N PHE A 659 -22.87 1.51 -34.46
CA PHE A 659 -21.74 1.45 -35.39
C PHE A 659 -21.65 0.05 -35.97
N ASP A 660 -21.35 -0.03 -37.25
CA ASP A 660 -21.13 -1.27 -37.98
C ASP A 660 -20.11 -1.04 -39.11
N ILE A 661 -19.93 -2.01 -39.98
CA ILE A 661 -18.95 -1.97 -41.06
C ILE A 661 -19.56 -2.51 -42.35
N TRP A 662 -19.28 -1.83 -43.47
CA TRP A 662 -19.66 -2.32 -44.79
C TRP A 662 -18.82 -3.55 -45.14
N TRP A 663 -19.43 -4.53 -45.79
CA TRP A 663 -18.77 -5.80 -46.11
C TRP A 663 -17.53 -5.61 -46.99
N GLU A 664 -17.47 -4.56 -47.82
CA GLU A 664 -16.31 -4.20 -48.63
C GLU A 664 -15.09 -3.80 -47.78
N GLN A 665 -15.32 -3.28 -46.58
CA GLN A 665 -14.28 -2.85 -45.63
C GLN A 665 -13.99 -3.90 -44.55
N GLU A 666 -14.86 -4.90 -44.39
CA GLU A 666 -14.70 -6.01 -43.44
C GLU A 666 -13.32 -6.67 -43.47
N PRO A 667 -12.68 -6.89 -44.64
CA PRO A 667 -11.34 -7.49 -44.70
C PRO A 667 -10.23 -6.64 -44.05
N ALA A 668 -10.45 -5.35 -43.82
CA ALA A 668 -9.48 -4.43 -43.22
C ALA A 668 -9.47 -4.43 -41.67
N ARG A 669 -10.34 -5.23 -41.04
CA ARG A 669 -10.34 -5.45 -39.58
C ARG A 669 -9.04 -6.11 -39.09
N PRO A 670 -8.63 -5.91 -37.83
CA PRO A 670 -9.30 -5.12 -36.80
C PRO A 670 -9.03 -3.61 -36.91
N PHE A 671 -7.92 -3.21 -37.52
CA PHE A 671 -7.59 -1.83 -37.84
C PHE A 671 -6.76 -1.80 -39.13
N GLY A 672 -7.13 -0.96 -40.09
CA GLY A 672 -6.53 -1.00 -41.42
C GLY A 672 -6.77 0.23 -42.29
N PHE A 673 -5.95 0.37 -43.32
CA PHE A 673 -6.02 1.41 -44.33
C PHE A 673 -6.36 0.79 -45.69
N VAL A 674 -7.32 1.39 -46.39
CA VAL A 674 -7.79 0.97 -47.72
C VAL A 674 -7.78 2.17 -48.67
N CYS A 675 -7.44 1.93 -49.92
CA CYS A 675 -7.69 2.86 -51.02
C CYS A 675 -8.48 2.17 -52.12
N TRP A 676 -9.42 2.89 -52.73
CA TRP A 676 -10.37 2.36 -53.73
C TRP A 676 -10.25 3.15 -55.02
N ASN A 677 -10.03 2.48 -56.15
CA ASN A 677 -9.76 3.07 -57.46
C ASN A 677 -8.71 4.21 -57.44
N THR A 678 -7.83 4.20 -56.43
CA THR A 678 -6.80 5.20 -56.16
C THR A 678 -5.53 4.51 -55.67
N SER A 679 -4.42 5.24 -55.76
CA SER A 679 -3.21 4.97 -55.00
C SER A 679 -3.05 6.00 -53.89
N ALA A 680 -2.48 5.57 -52.77
CA ALA A 680 -2.39 6.36 -51.54
C ALA A 680 -1.08 6.13 -50.81
N GLU A 681 -0.65 7.11 -50.04
CA GLU A 681 0.49 6.98 -49.14
C GLU A 681 0.14 7.43 -47.73
N PHE A 682 0.71 6.76 -46.73
CA PHE A 682 0.49 7.00 -45.31
C PHE A 682 1.83 7.05 -44.58
N ARG A 683 2.00 7.97 -43.62
CA ARG A 683 3.20 8.05 -42.78
C ARG A 683 2.87 8.56 -41.39
N ASN A 684 3.86 8.52 -40.50
CA ASN A 684 3.72 9.02 -39.12
C ASN A 684 2.55 8.43 -38.33
N ILE A 685 2.19 7.17 -38.62
CA ILE A 685 1.03 6.49 -38.02
C ILE A 685 1.34 6.19 -36.55
N ARG A 686 0.63 6.85 -35.64
CA ARG A 686 0.83 6.81 -34.18
C ARG A 686 -0.48 6.48 -33.49
N LEU A 687 -0.44 5.57 -32.54
CA LEU A 687 -1.56 5.21 -31.67
C LEU A 687 -1.27 5.71 -30.26
N LYS A 688 -2.15 6.53 -29.70
CA LYS A 688 -2.06 7.04 -28.34
C LYS A 688 -3.23 6.50 -27.51
N PRO A 689 -3.02 6.04 -26.27
CA PRO A 689 -4.13 5.86 -25.37
C PRO A 689 -4.74 7.23 -25.06
N VAL A 690 -6.06 7.32 -25.13
CA VAL A 690 -6.79 8.50 -24.71
C VAL A 690 -7.31 8.20 -23.32
N ALA A 691 -6.62 8.73 -22.31
CA ALA A 691 -7.21 8.78 -20.99
C ALA A 691 -8.55 9.54 -21.11
N PRO A 692 -9.60 9.15 -20.37
CA PRO A 692 -10.78 9.99 -20.26
C PRO A 692 -10.31 11.39 -19.83
N GLN A 693 -10.75 12.43 -20.54
CA GLN A 693 -10.35 13.79 -20.21
C GLN A 693 -10.71 14.06 -18.75
N LEU A 694 -9.79 14.70 -18.01
CA LEU A 694 -10.12 15.24 -16.70
C LEU A 694 -11.23 16.26 -16.94
N ILE A 695 -12.42 16.01 -16.41
CA ILE A 695 -13.46 17.04 -16.41
C ILE A 695 -12.96 18.09 -15.42
N GLU A 696 -12.41 19.19 -15.94
CA GLU A 696 -12.29 20.42 -15.17
C GLU A 696 -13.71 20.82 -14.77
N LYS A 697 -13.95 20.92 -13.46
CA LYS A 697 -15.21 21.40 -12.92
C LYS A 697 -15.32 22.91 -13.05
#